data_AF-A0A918L7K1-F1
#
_entry.id   AF-A0A918L7K1-F1
#
_cell.length_a   1.000
_cell.length_b   1.000
_cell.length_c   1.000
_cell.angle_alpha   90.00
_cell.angle_beta   90.00
_cell.angle_gamma   90.00
#
_symmetry.space_group_name_H-M   'P 1'
#
loop_
_entity.id
_entity.type
_entity.pdbx_description
1 polymer ?
#
loop_
_entity_poly.entity_id
_entity_poly.type
_entity_poly.pdbx_seq_one_letter_code
_entity_poly.pdbx_strand_id
1 'polypeptide(L)'
;MHVGNQALLERLDRGPCFLLLGQRYLSIETGSDPLAGPLARALGVNEPQQSVYRAVLGLAPGQRQAAAKALTEAGRALVLPPPVRTTLEFPWNGVLSSAVDPAWRAGLQREWRTIQQIVPQRDRTRVSRNAFDVQALMLFGGVDQPADDQPPATRPELTRRRAIAAEALGRVVSDALTPRGLLVIEGWGLDDWLTPETLYAQICDAVPGQVHLFSATDEIVADDHIQEAIDLQVLVPHRESFASVVVEARSTGRLSEERPATALTRALRIGDRLLTMDRSRWQRILPHARPMDVDLLDDPPAESSERRYQKFREFLGTSDGSPAWWAHARGLSFERSFEQALSDLVEQSAGAREQRGPLLVVGQSGTGKSVALARLAFQTARSGRRVVLHIPRRSTRPEYEALDDFCLWAEEQAGGNTLIVWDGMIEPQEYQRLFDYLRSRGRKVVVVGSCYWDADLFAGPHKRRQRPSGKSSPANSRYVPGRDFIQAPATLAGKELQRFLRYLGDFDVRLKPGDEQAVSRDGSFLAALYRLLPEVHGSLSSGLALELRRSEHLLNTAARTRMDFRANSAMADALERAGLLHGLEVVLDHNGDTLASAENDPYERLLGLVLLIHSHGLRMPLELALRTIGRDGVRNLPDLLSGIDIIRWDEDEVGNYTLGGRNQLEARLLTQARGSGKGREASQIAEVLELVRPDARARGGGPEIDFALELLTRIGPQSDRDQRLYGAHYLEFADSVAELCMRVADPVVHARLTHKEVNLRREWAVRDQRREGTDPDMRMAALEAAQEAVDEVLRSAEDVGLRPQIRLNLYVEQASVRGSQLYELLHSDSDGRLPSSPPSEAYITDELQAIQRSVQSALSCEGTNYYPVDVLCWVCLNTLKAGVLSDEASATLLGNCLSMLTAIDPDTLDPRQAARYHSKFEEIATLAGDTVLAEQQLKKLEAYDEPLAAFFYALKVSGFLQKNPQQESARRALEHLRERPDRLQDERCIRLAVDLLWFARTGERFMSGERQTLPLDGAAWQECLDLTELATMHDVVNSLRVMFMRALALFHLGRVEHALDAFRELDRLSFEQRDRRRVINVYVASSEDGMPRVFRARVLRVDSDSRSGRCWVEDYQREFPFDPVNFGADQAIVGRTFDAYVVFNMRGPWLEPPREPGERRGPTLLGPAGERHHEARGVQ
;
A
#
# COMPACT_ATOMS: atom_id res chain seq x y z
N MET A 1 -1.27 58.19 30.72
CA MET A 1 -1.95 56.88 30.79
C MET A 1 -2.34 56.49 29.39
N HIS A 2 -1.66 55.49 28.82
CA HIS A 2 -1.75 55.11 27.41
C HIS A 2 -3.01 54.27 27.11
N VAL A 3 -3.49 54.39 25.87
CA VAL A 3 -4.63 53.68 25.26
C VAL A 3 -4.55 52.13 25.40
N GLY A 4 -3.41 51.56 25.79
CA GLY A 4 -3.19 50.11 25.95
C GLY A 4 -3.86 49.45 27.16
N ASN A 5 -4.15 50.17 28.26
CA ASN A 5 -4.71 49.55 29.47
C ASN A 5 -6.20 49.17 29.33
N GLN A 6 -6.95 49.79 28.42
CA GLN A 6 -8.38 49.48 28.27
C GLN A 6 -8.59 48.13 27.55
N ALA A 7 -7.82 47.85 26.50
CA ALA A 7 -7.89 46.58 25.78
C ALA A 7 -7.43 45.38 26.63
N LEU A 8 -6.42 45.58 27.49
CA LEU A 8 -6.00 44.58 28.47
C LEU A 8 -7.12 44.23 29.46
N LEU A 9 -7.75 45.25 30.06
CA LEU A 9 -8.84 45.03 31.03
C LEU A 9 -10.08 44.39 30.40
N GLU A 10 -10.44 44.79 29.18
CA GLU A 10 -11.55 44.16 28.44
C GLU A 10 -11.28 42.68 28.13
N ARG A 11 -10.04 42.32 27.80
CA ARG A 11 -9.63 40.94 27.54
C ARG A 11 -9.53 40.12 28.83
N LEU A 12 -9.08 40.71 29.95
CA LEU A 12 -9.08 40.06 31.26
C LEU A 12 -10.50 39.74 31.77
N ASP A 13 -11.49 40.57 31.42
CA ASP A 13 -12.89 40.39 31.84
C ASP A 13 -13.65 39.37 30.96
N ARG A 14 -13.34 39.28 29.64
CA ARG A 14 -14.15 38.51 28.67
C ARG A 14 -13.43 37.42 27.88
N GLY A 15 -12.10 37.38 27.92
CA GLY A 15 -11.27 36.46 27.14
C GLY A 15 -10.73 35.28 27.97
N PRO A 16 -10.31 34.18 27.32
CA PRO A 16 -9.60 33.12 28.03
C PRO A 16 -8.24 33.64 28.51
N CYS A 17 -7.97 33.51 29.80
CA CYS A 17 -6.78 34.03 30.46
C CYS A 17 -5.92 32.87 30.97
N PHE A 18 -4.65 32.87 30.60
CA PHE A 18 -3.64 31.91 31.06
C PHE A 18 -2.55 32.63 31.84
N LEU A 19 -2.02 31.96 32.86
CA LEU A 19 -0.91 32.47 33.67
C LEU A 19 0.34 31.61 33.45
N LEU A 20 1.46 32.25 33.13
CA LEU A 20 2.81 31.68 33.26
C LEU A 20 3.46 32.28 34.51
N LEU A 21 3.62 31.45 35.54
CA LEU A 21 4.22 31.82 36.80
C LEU A 21 5.69 31.38 36.86
N GLY A 22 6.61 32.34 36.85
CA GLY A 22 8.04 32.09 36.88
C GLY A 22 8.60 31.75 38.26
N GLN A 23 9.89 31.38 38.32
CA GLN A 23 10.56 30.95 39.54
C GLN A 23 10.75 32.06 40.59
N ARG A 24 10.67 33.34 40.22
CA ARG A 24 10.83 34.47 41.15
C ARG A 24 9.52 34.90 41.82
N TYR A 25 8.43 34.16 41.64
CA TYR A 25 7.11 34.62 42.08
C TYR A 25 6.98 34.90 43.57
N LEU A 26 7.74 34.22 44.44
CA LEU A 26 7.76 34.49 45.88
C LEU A 26 8.64 35.69 46.28
N SER A 27 9.54 36.12 45.41
CA SER A 27 10.48 37.23 45.64
C SER A 27 10.01 38.57 45.09
N ILE A 28 8.83 38.64 44.46
CA ILE A 28 8.30 39.84 43.79
C ILE A 28 8.19 41.04 44.75
N GLU A 29 7.77 40.80 46.00
CA GLU A 29 7.52 41.87 46.98
C GLU A 29 8.70 42.09 47.94
N THR A 30 9.35 41.01 48.38
CA THR A 30 10.38 41.03 49.43
C THR A 30 11.81 41.01 48.90
N GLY A 31 12.00 40.83 47.58
CA GLY A 31 13.32 40.67 46.95
C GLY A 31 14.07 39.39 47.36
N SER A 32 13.47 38.53 48.20
CA SER A 32 14.08 37.33 48.76
C SER A 32 13.10 36.17 48.78
N ASP A 33 13.56 34.97 48.39
CA ASP A 33 12.73 33.77 48.35
C ASP A 33 12.65 33.10 49.75
N PRO A 34 11.46 32.97 50.36
CA PRO A 34 11.28 32.38 51.69
C PRO A 34 11.67 30.89 51.75
N LEU A 35 11.82 30.21 50.61
CA LEU A 35 12.25 28.81 50.52
C LEU A 35 13.77 28.64 50.58
N ALA A 36 14.54 29.73 50.44
CA ALA A 36 16.01 29.69 50.46
C ALA A 36 16.57 29.18 51.79
N GLY A 37 16.04 29.66 52.92
CA GLY A 37 16.49 29.26 54.26
C GLY A 37 16.24 27.78 54.60
N PRO A 38 15.01 27.25 54.38
CA PRO A 38 14.74 25.81 54.51
C PRO A 38 15.65 24.94 53.64
N LEU A 39 15.89 25.34 52.39
CA LEU A 39 16.78 24.60 51.49
C LEU A 39 18.24 24.63 51.97
N ALA A 40 18.74 25.78 52.42
CA ALA A 40 20.09 25.93 52.96
C ALA A 40 20.34 25.01 54.16
N ARG A 41 19.37 24.94 55.08
CA ARG A 41 19.42 24.04 56.25
C ARG A 41 19.44 22.56 55.86
N ALA A 42 18.66 22.17 54.85
CA ALA A 42 18.62 20.79 54.36
C ALA A 42 19.91 20.37 53.64
N LEU A 43 20.59 21.32 53.01
CA LEU A 43 21.86 21.10 52.29
C LEU A 43 23.10 21.32 53.17
N GLY A 44 22.95 21.83 54.40
CA GLY A 44 24.06 22.09 55.33
C GLY A 44 24.93 23.28 54.92
N VAL A 45 24.36 24.26 54.21
CA VAL A 45 25.07 25.47 53.74
C VAL A 45 24.50 26.73 54.39
N ASN A 46 25.34 27.74 54.61
CA ASN A 46 24.94 28.96 55.33
C ASN A 46 24.01 29.88 54.53
N GLU A 47 24.01 29.81 53.19
CA GLU A 47 23.03 30.41 52.27
C GLU A 47 23.29 29.90 50.83
N PRO A 48 22.26 29.70 49.98
CA PRO A 48 22.48 29.30 48.60
C PRO A 48 23.03 30.47 47.78
N GLN A 49 24.20 30.32 47.15
CA GLN A 49 24.84 31.33 46.29
C GLN A 49 24.10 31.56 44.95
N GLN A 50 23.07 30.77 44.66
CA GLN A 50 22.26 30.79 43.43
C GLN A 50 20.78 30.77 43.79
N SER A 51 19.88 31.01 42.82
CA SER A 51 18.43 30.90 43.05
C SER A 51 18.07 29.53 43.66
N VAL A 52 17.03 29.51 44.51
CA VAL A 52 16.56 28.32 45.24
C VAL A 52 16.42 27.11 44.31
N TYR A 53 15.92 27.32 43.10
CA TYR A 53 15.70 26.27 42.12
C TYR A 53 16.99 25.84 41.40
N ARG A 54 17.93 26.75 41.11
CA ARG A 54 19.24 26.37 40.55
C ARG A 54 20.07 25.53 41.52
N ALA A 55 19.94 25.77 42.82
CA ALA A 55 20.62 24.98 43.85
C ALA A 55 20.17 23.50 43.90
N VAL A 56 19.04 23.15 43.26
CA VAL A 56 18.56 21.76 43.14
C VAL A 56 19.24 20.99 42.00
N LEU A 57 19.83 21.69 41.02
CA LEU A 57 20.54 21.07 39.89
C LEU A 57 21.93 20.58 40.32
N GLY A 58 22.27 19.33 39.99
CA GLY A 58 23.58 18.73 40.25
C GLY A 58 23.77 18.17 41.66
N LEU A 59 22.72 18.12 42.48
CA LEU A 59 22.78 17.50 43.82
C LEU A 59 22.91 15.97 43.72
N ALA A 60 23.70 15.39 44.64
CA ALA A 60 23.78 13.94 44.79
C ALA A 60 22.42 13.36 45.24
N PRO A 61 22.09 12.09 44.92
CA PRO A 61 20.76 11.50 45.16
C PRO A 61 20.23 11.66 46.60
N GLY A 62 21.09 11.49 47.62
CA GLY A 62 20.71 11.67 49.03
C GLY A 62 20.42 13.13 49.42
N GLN A 63 21.21 14.08 48.92
CA GLN A 63 20.99 15.52 49.14
C GLN A 63 19.76 16.02 48.39
N ARG A 64 19.50 15.47 47.21
CA ARG A 64 18.31 15.75 46.41
C ARG A 64 17.02 15.35 47.13
N GLN A 65 16.98 14.17 47.74
CA GLN A 65 15.81 13.73 48.51
C GLN A 65 15.58 14.63 49.74
N ALA A 66 16.65 15.05 50.41
CA ALA A 66 16.57 16.01 51.52
C ALA A 66 16.07 17.39 51.06
N ALA A 67 16.58 17.91 49.94
CA ALA A 67 16.14 19.17 49.34
C ALA A 67 14.68 19.13 48.89
N ALA A 68 14.26 18.06 48.18
CA ALA A 68 12.88 17.89 47.74
C ALA A 68 11.91 17.81 48.93
N LYS A 69 12.29 17.09 50.00
CA LYS A 69 11.51 17.02 51.23
C LYS A 69 11.38 18.39 51.90
N ALA A 70 12.49 19.12 52.05
CA ALA A 70 12.50 20.44 52.67
C ALA A 70 11.67 21.46 51.89
N LEU A 71 11.77 21.49 50.56
CA LEU A 71 10.97 22.36 49.70
C LEU A 71 9.48 21.99 49.73
N THR A 72 9.16 20.70 49.82
CA THR A 72 7.76 20.24 49.95
C THR A 72 7.15 20.68 51.27
N GLU A 73 7.86 20.44 52.38
CA GLU A 73 7.40 20.79 53.73
C GLU A 73 7.27 22.31 53.89
N ALA A 74 8.30 23.06 53.49
CA ALA A 74 8.30 24.51 53.55
C ALA A 74 7.23 25.12 52.62
N GLY A 75 7.10 24.63 51.39
CA GLY A 75 6.12 25.14 50.43
C GLY A 75 4.67 24.87 50.85
N ARG A 76 4.39 23.74 51.51
CA ARG A 76 3.04 23.47 52.06
C ARG A 76 2.70 24.30 53.28
N ALA A 77 3.69 24.63 54.10
CA ALA A 77 3.52 25.47 55.30
C ALA A 77 3.56 26.97 55.00
N LEU A 78 3.98 27.37 53.79
CA LEU A 78 4.15 28.76 53.39
C LEU A 78 2.80 29.48 53.27
N VAL A 79 2.67 30.58 54.01
CA VAL A 79 1.59 31.55 53.79
C VAL A 79 1.98 32.44 52.61
N LEU A 80 1.21 32.37 51.52
CA LEU A 80 1.51 33.13 50.30
C LEU A 80 1.41 34.65 50.53
N PRO A 81 2.37 35.45 50.01
CA PRO A 81 2.30 36.90 50.05
C PRO A 81 1.01 37.45 49.42
N PRO A 82 0.44 38.56 49.91
CA PRO A 82 -0.83 39.11 49.39
C PRO A 82 -0.88 39.34 47.88
N PRO A 83 0.16 39.87 47.21
CA PRO A 83 0.18 40.01 45.75
C PRO A 83 0.10 38.66 45.03
N VAL A 84 0.92 37.69 45.44
CA VAL A 84 0.92 36.32 44.88
C VAL A 84 -0.43 35.65 45.07
N ARG A 85 -1.02 35.79 46.26
CA ARG A 85 -2.34 35.28 46.57
C ARG A 85 -3.40 35.89 45.65
N THR A 86 -3.36 37.20 45.43
CA THR A 86 -4.29 37.91 44.54
C THR A 86 -4.19 37.41 43.10
N THR A 87 -2.96 37.25 42.59
CA THR A 87 -2.71 36.70 41.25
C THR A 87 -3.25 35.28 41.12
N LEU A 88 -2.98 34.39 42.08
CA LEU A 88 -3.45 33.01 42.04
C LEU A 88 -4.95 32.86 42.30
N GLU A 89 -5.61 33.86 42.90
CA GLU A 89 -7.06 33.90 43.11
C GLU A 89 -7.85 34.24 41.84
N PHE A 90 -7.20 34.82 40.84
CA PHE A 90 -7.83 35.19 39.58
C PHE A 90 -8.38 33.96 38.82
N PRO A 91 -9.50 34.09 38.08
CA PRO A 91 -10.15 32.98 37.35
C PRO A 91 -9.43 32.57 36.07
N TRP A 92 -8.23 32.00 36.21
CA TRP A 92 -7.45 31.47 35.10
C TRP A 92 -8.11 30.25 34.43
N ASN A 93 -8.01 30.17 33.10
CA ASN A 93 -8.40 28.97 32.34
C ASN A 93 -7.32 27.87 32.38
N GLY A 94 -6.06 28.25 32.63
CA GLY A 94 -4.93 27.36 32.83
C GLY A 94 -3.73 28.09 33.44
N VAL A 95 -2.90 27.38 34.21
CA VAL A 95 -1.72 27.94 34.86
C VAL A 95 -0.52 27.06 34.56
N LEU A 96 0.53 27.66 34.00
CA LEU A 96 1.83 27.07 33.76
C LEU A 96 2.81 27.63 34.77
N SER A 97 3.70 26.79 35.31
CA SER A 97 4.77 27.29 36.16
C SER A 97 6.08 26.60 35.89
N SER A 98 7.15 27.40 35.88
CA SER A 98 8.54 26.92 35.93
C SER A 98 9.03 26.66 37.37
N ALA A 99 8.25 27.07 38.38
CA ALA A 99 8.51 26.78 39.78
C ALA A 99 8.11 25.34 40.12
N VAL A 100 8.97 24.65 40.87
CA VAL A 100 8.82 23.22 41.17
C VAL A 100 8.30 22.94 42.58
N ASP A 101 8.13 23.97 43.39
CA ASP A 101 7.57 23.88 44.74
C ASP A 101 6.04 23.71 44.70
N PRO A 102 5.40 23.27 45.81
CA PRO A 102 3.96 23.07 45.85
C PRO A 102 3.12 24.32 46.22
N ALA A 103 3.73 25.44 46.61
CA ALA A 103 2.99 26.54 47.25
C ALA A 103 2.02 27.24 46.28
N TRP A 104 2.42 27.44 45.02
CA TRP A 104 1.53 28.06 44.01
C TRP A 104 0.30 27.19 43.71
N ARG A 105 0.46 25.86 43.64
CA ARG A 105 -0.66 24.91 43.46
C ARG A 105 -1.63 24.93 44.63
N ALA A 106 -1.15 25.11 45.85
CA ALA A 106 -2.00 25.30 47.02
C ALA A 106 -2.76 26.64 46.94
N GLY A 107 -2.10 27.72 46.51
CA GLY A 107 -2.75 29.02 46.28
C GLY A 107 -3.85 28.99 45.21
N LEU A 108 -3.72 28.06 44.24
CA LEU A 108 -4.73 27.79 43.23
C LEU A 108 -5.97 27.06 43.75
N GLN A 109 -6.09 26.65 45.02
CA GLN A 109 -7.30 25.97 45.48
C GLN A 109 -8.40 26.97 45.89
N ARG A 110 -9.64 26.75 45.43
CA ARG A 110 -10.86 27.45 45.90
C ARG A 110 -12.07 26.52 45.89
N GLU A 111 -13.09 26.88 46.64
CA GLU A 111 -14.36 26.13 46.67
C GLU A 111 -15.01 26.00 45.29
N TRP A 112 -14.85 27.02 44.44
CA TRP A 112 -15.44 27.07 43.10
C TRP A 112 -14.60 26.42 42.00
N ARG A 113 -13.34 26.02 42.23
CA ARG A 113 -12.44 25.46 41.19
C ARG A 113 -11.78 24.15 41.59
N THR A 114 -11.65 23.22 40.65
CA THR A 114 -10.79 22.04 40.75
C THR A 114 -9.47 22.29 40.04
N ILE A 115 -8.42 21.59 40.49
CA ILE A 115 -7.08 21.69 39.91
C ILE A 115 -6.67 20.31 39.40
N GLN A 116 -6.28 20.24 38.14
CA GLN A 116 -5.62 19.09 37.55
C GLN A 116 -4.12 19.34 37.53
N GLN A 117 -3.35 18.58 38.31
CA GLN A 117 -1.89 18.69 38.33
C GLN A 117 -1.32 17.84 37.22
N ILE A 118 -0.58 18.45 36.28
CA ILE A 118 -0.10 17.79 35.08
C ILE A 118 1.38 18.12 34.90
N VAL A 119 2.21 17.09 34.75
CA VAL A 119 3.56 17.24 34.19
C VAL A 119 3.46 17.04 32.68
N PRO A 120 3.85 18.01 31.85
CA PRO A 120 3.73 17.88 30.41
C PRO A 120 4.55 16.71 29.86
N GLN A 121 3.98 15.99 28.89
CA GLN A 121 4.63 14.95 28.09
C GLN A 121 4.47 15.24 26.60
N ARG A 122 5.44 14.80 25.79
CA ARG A 122 5.39 14.91 24.32
C ARG A 122 4.13 14.24 23.77
N ASP A 123 3.41 14.92 22.88
CA ASP A 123 2.24 14.42 22.13
C ASP A 123 0.99 14.02 22.94
N ARG A 124 0.98 14.19 24.28
CA ARG A 124 -0.14 13.74 25.14
C ARG A 124 -0.82 14.84 25.96
N THR A 125 -0.26 16.04 26.02
CA THR A 125 -0.77 17.11 26.88
C THR A 125 -1.88 17.89 26.17
N ARG A 126 -3.14 17.64 26.55
CA ARG A 126 -4.31 18.41 26.06
C ARG A 126 -4.53 19.63 26.94
N VAL A 127 -4.65 20.81 26.34
CA VAL A 127 -4.95 22.06 27.08
C VAL A 127 -6.46 22.22 27.27
N SER A 128 -6.90 22.38 28.53
CA SER A 128 -8.28 22.72 28.89
C SER A 128 -8.47 24.24 28.95
N ARG A 129 -9.68 24.72 28.63
CA ARG A 129 -10.07 26.13 28.79
C ARG A 129 -11.07 26.35 29.94
N ASN A 130 -11.23 25.38 30.84
CA ASN A 130 -12.24 25.46 31.89
C ASN A 130 -11.69 26.16 33.14
N ALA A 131 -12.17 27.36 33.45
CA ALA A 131 -11.78 28.11 34.65
C ALA A 131 -12.24 27.46 35.97
N PHE A 132 -13.19 26.53 35.93
CA PHE A 132 -13.60 25.73 37.09
C PHE A 132 -12.86 24.40 37.22
N ASP A 133 -12.12 23.99 36.20
CA ASP A 133 -11.29 22.78 36.20
C ASP A 133 -9.95 23.08 35.55
N VAL A 134 -9.12 23.77 36.32
CA VAL A 134 -7.91 24.44 35.87
C VAL A 134 -6.76 23.45 35.80
N GLN A 135 -6.08 23.41 34.67
CA GLN A 135 -4.83 22.65 34.54
C GLN A 135 -3.67 23.45 35.13
N ALA A 136 -3.00 22.84 36.09
CA ALA A 136 -1.75 23.30 36.70
C ALA A 136 -0.59 22.53 36.06
N LEU A 137 0.02 23.13 35.03
CA LEU A 137 1.10 22.55 34.24
C LEU A 137 2.45 22.83 34.90
N MET A 138 3.08 21.78 35.43
CA MET A 138 4.39 21.82 36.05
C MET A 138 5.46 21.63 34.98
N LEU A 139 5.92 22.72 34.36
CA LEU A 139 6.77 22.70 33.17
C LEU A 139 8.05 21.88 33.35
N PHE A 140 8.61 21.93 34.56
CA PHE A 140 9.81 21.19 34.93
C PHE A 140 9.56 20.14 36.00
N GLY A 141 8.32 19.68 36.20
CA GLY A 141 7.97 18.71 37.25
C GLY A 141 7.79 19.35 38.63
N GLY A 142 7.53 18.54 39.65
CA GLY A 142 7.29 19.01 41.02
C GLY A 142 8.06 18.20 42.07
N VAL A 143 8.60 18.86 43.10
CA VAL A 143 9.39 18.19 44.15
C VAL A 143 8.59 17.15 44.96
N ASP A 144 7.27 17.25 44.94
CA ASP A 144 6.31 16.37 45.61
C ASP A 144 5.70 15.30 44.68
N GLN A 145 6.21 15.17 43.46
CA GLN A 145 5.72 14.22 42.44
C GLN A 145 6.49 12.88 42.45
N PRO A 146 5.96 11.81 41.82
CA PRO A 146 6.66 10.55 41.61
C PRO A 146 7.98 10.74 40.85
N ALA A 147 8.90 9.77 40.96
CA ALA A 147 10.27 9.89 40.45
C ALA A 147 10.37 10.34 38.97
N ASP A 148 9.49 9.84 38.11
CA ASP A 148 9.46 10.19 36.68
C ASP A 148 8.98 11.63 36.39
N ASP A 149 8.34 12.26 37.37
CA ASP A 149 7.69 13.58 37.29
C ASP A 149 8.37 14.62 38.21
N GLN A 150 9.50 14.25 38.81
CA GLN A 150 10.34 15.15 39.60
C GLN A 150 11.15 16.13 38.73
N PRO A 151 11.66 17.21 39.34
CA PRO A 151 12.50 18.18 38.67
C PRO A 151 13.77 17.58 38.06
N PRO A 152 14.34 18.22 37.02
CA PRO A 152 15.60 17.75 36.43
C PRO A 152 16.76 17.77 37.44
N ALA A 153 17.61 16.74 37.43
CA ALA A 153 18.80 16.61 38.28
C ALA A 153 20.04 17.08 37.56
N THR A 154 20.10 16.75 36.28
CA THR A 154 21.29 16.88 35.45
C THR A 154 21.03 17.91 34.35
N ARG A 155 22.11 18.46 33.78
CA ARG A 155 22.01 19.37 32.64
C ARG A 155 21.30 18.72 31.43
N PRO A 156 21.58 17.45 31.06
CA PRO A 156 20.83 16.79 29.99
C PRO A 156 19.32 16.65 30.26
N GLU A 157 18.93 16.31 31.49
CA GLU A 157 17.51 16.25 31.89
C GLU A 157 16.85 17.62 31.81
N LEU A 158 17.54 18.67 32.24
CA LEU A 158 17.06 20.05 32.14
C LEU A 158 16.84 20.44 30.68
N THR A 159 17.78 20.13 29.78
CA THR A 159 17.63 20.39 28.33
C THR A 159 16.43 19.64 27.75
N ARG A 160 16.25 18.37 28.11
CA ARG A 160 15.08 17.58 27.68
C ARG A 160 13.77 18.17 28.19
N ARG A 161 13.71 18.54 29.47
CA ARG A 161 12.53 19.17 30.08
C ARG A 161 12.25 20.54 29.49
N ARG A 162 13.26 21.34 29.15
CA ARG A 162 13.09 22.63 28.47
C ARG A 162 12.41 22.48 27.11
N ALA A 163 12.78 21.48 26.31
CA ALA A 163 12.11 21.22 25.04
C ALA A 163 10.62 20.85 25.23
N ILE A 164 10.31 20.07 26.26
CA ILE A 164 8.92 19.70 26.61
C ILE A 164 8.14 20.90 27.13
N ALA A 165 8.76 21.74 27.97
CA ALA A 165 8.16 22.97 28.49
C ALA A 165 7.88 23.97 27.37
N ALA A 166 8.80 24.11 26.41
CA ALA A 166 8.63 24.93 25.22
C ALA A 166 7.40 24.47 24.42
N GLU A 167 7.29 23.18 24.13
CA GLU A 167 6.14 22.62 23.42
C GLU A 167 4.81 22.86 24.17
N ALA A 168 4.80 22.70 25.50
CA ALA A 168 3.62 22.95 26.31
C ALA A 168 3.18 24.43 26.29
N LEU A 169 4.15 25.35 26.36
CA LEU A 169 3.90 26.78 26.23
C LEU A 169 3.42 27.15 24.83
N GLY A 170 4.08 26.64 23.79
CA GLY A 170 3.69 26.83 22.39
C GLY A 170 2.25 26.38 22.13
N ARG A 171 1.84 25.20 22.62
CA ARG A 171 0.45 24.72 22.53
C ARG A 171 -0.55 25.64 23.23
N VAL A 172 -0.18 26.24 24.36
CA VAL A 172 -1.07 27.23 25.00
C VAL A 172 -1.24 28.44 24.09
N VAL A 173 -0.15 28.94 23.51
CA VAL A 173 -0.17 30.08 22.59
C VAL A 173 -0.94 29.77 21.30
N SER A 174 -0.71 28.62 20.66
CA SER A 174 -1.31 28.25 19.37
C SER A 174 -2.72 27.69 19.48
N ASP A 175 -2.97 26.83 20.47
CA ASP A 175 -4.17 25.99 20.53
C ASP A 175 -5.17 26.51 21.57
N ALA A 176 -4.69 27.19 22.62
CA ALA A 176 -5.52 27.57 23.76
C ALA A 176 -5.91 29.06 23.77
N LEU A 177 -5.03 29.96 23.32
CA LEU A 177 -5.36 31.37 23.12
C LEU A 177 -6.31 31.53 21.92
N THR A 178 -7.44 32.22 22.13
CA THR A 178 -8.29 32.73 21.04
C THR A 178 -7.80 34.12 20.66
N PRO A 179 -8.28 34.77 19.58
CA PRO A 179 -7.93 36.16 19.26
C PRO A 179 -8.24 37.19 20.36
N ARG A 180 -9.03 36.81 21.38
CA ARG A 180 -9.34 37.62 22.58
C ARG A 180 -8.63 37.13 23.85
N GLY A 181 -7.90 36.02 23.77
CA GLY A 181 -7.21 35.43 24.91
C GLY A 181 -5.93 36.18 25.26
N LEU A 182 -5.50 35.99 26.50
CA LEU A 182 -4.29 36.57 27.07
C LEU A 182 -3.41 35.53 27.73
N LEU A 183 -2.11 35.69 27.56
CA LEU A 183 -1.08 35.06 28.39
C LEU A 183 -0.46 36.12 29.30
N VAL A 184 -0.66 35.96 30.60
CA VAL A 184 -0.06 36.81 31.63
C VAL A 184 1.19 36.09 32.15
N ILE A 185 2.33 36.78 32.17
CA ILE A 185 3.60 36.28 32.69
C ILE A 185 3.93 37.09 33.96
N GLU A 186 4.11 36.41 35.08
CA GLU A 186 4.41 37.02 36.39
C GLU A 186 5.54 36.23 37.06
N GLY A 187 6.48 36.93 37.72
CA GLY A 187 7.55 36.28 38.48
C GLY A 187 8.58 35.54 37.63
N TRP A 188 8.66 35.81 36.33
CA TRP A 188 9.72 35.30 35.45
C TRP A 188 10.96 36.22 35.48
N GLY A 189 12.16 35.66 35.31
CA GLY A 189 13.41 36.42 35.26
C GLY A 189 14.48 35.73 34.41
N LEU A 190 15.57 36.45 34.11
CA LEU A 190 16.66 35.96 33.24
C LEU A 190 17.38 34.71 33.78
N ASP A 191 17.23 34.42 35.08
CA ASP A 191 17.82 33.25 35.72
C ASP A 191 16.92 32.00 35.74
N ASP A 192 15.68 32.10 35.22
CA ASP A 192 14.71 31.00 35.14
C ASP A 192 15.22 29.85 34.25
N TRP A 193 14.69 28.65 34.45
CA TRP A 193 14.98 27.49 33.61
C TRP A 193 14.37 27.59 32.21
N LEU A 194 13.28 28.35 32.06
CA LEU A 194 12.76 28.79 30.78
C LEU A 194 13.54 30.03 30.32
N THR A 195 14.48 29.84 29.39
CA THR A 195 15.41 30.89 28.96
C THR A 195 14.71 31.96 28.09
N PRO A 196 15.27 33.18 28.00
CA PRO A 196 14.71 34.25 27.15
C PRO A 196 14.50 33.82 25.70
N GLU A 197 15.48 33.13 25.11
CA GLU A 197 15.40 32.55 23.76
C GLU A 197 14.21 31.58 23.60
N THR A 198 13.99 30.69 24.58
CA THR A 198 12.89 29.71 24.52
C THR A 198 11.54 30.40 24.71
N LEU A 199 11.46 31.36 25.64
CA LEU A 199 10.24 32.14 25.85
C LEU A 199 9.87 32.90 24.59
N TYR A 200 10.82 33.64 24.00
CA TYR A 200 10.67 34.38 22.75
C TYR A 200 10.15 33.47 21.63
N ALA A 201 10.86 32.37 21.35
CA ALA A 201 10.51 31.45 20.28
C ALA A 201 9.08 30.90 20.38
N GLN A 202 8.53 30.73 21.59
CA GLN A 202 7.17 30.19 21.77
C GLN A 202 6.08 31.27 21.77
N ILE A 203 6.40 32.51 22.13
CA ILE A 203 5.42 33.60 22.13
C ILE A 203 5.33 34.31 20.78
N CYS A 204 6.33 34.21 19.90
CA CYS A 204 6.34 34.83 18.56
C CYS A 204 5.08 34.54 17.73
N ASP A 205 4.45 33.38 17.92
CA ASP A 205 3.23 32.99 17.20
C ASP A 205 1.95 33.64 17.77
N ALA A 206 2.04 34.39 18.88
CA ALA A 206 0.90 35.09 19.47
C ALA A 206 0.53 36.35 18.67
N VAL A 207 -0.76 36.72 18.68
CA VAL A 207 -1.22 37.97 18.06
C VAL A 207 -0.69 39.17 18.88
N PRO A 208 -0.34 40.31 18.24
CA PRO A 208 0.10 41.50 18.93
C PRO A 208 -0.80 41.89 20.13
N GLY A 209 -0.16 42.15 21.27
CA GLY A 209 -0.81 42.50 22.53
C GLY A 209 -1.54 41.35 23.25
N GLN A 210 -1.24 40.08 22.94
CA GLN A 210 -1.78 38.93 23.69
C GLN A 210 -0.92 38.48 24.87
N VAL A 211 0.36 38.82 24.87
CA VAL A 211 1.30 38.42 25.91
C VAL A 211 1.69 39.62 26.76
N HIS A 212 1.49 39.52 28.06
CA HIS A 212 1.77 40.61 29.00
C HIS A 212 2.74 40.14 30.07
N LEU A 213 3.91 40.79 30.16
CA LEU A 213 4.93 40.51 31.16
C LEU A 213 4.86 41.56 32.28
N PHE A 214 4.51 41.13 33.49
CA PHE A 214 4.38 42.00 34.66
C PHE A 214 5.61 41.90 35.57
N SER A 215 5.79 42.92 36.42
CA SER A 215 7.00 43.10 37.25
C SER A 215 8.31 43.08 36.43
N ALA A 216 8.27 43.63 35.21
CA ALA A 216 9.43 43.70 34.33
C ALA A 216 10.47 44.72 34.87
N THR A 217 11.67 44.24 35.19
CA THR A 217 12.81 45.10 35.56
C THR A 217 13.53 45.63 34.32
N ASP A 218 14.30 46.70 34.47
CA ASP A 218 15.05 47.29 33.35
C ASP A 218 16.08 46.30 32.76
N GLU A 219 16.61 45.40 33.59
CA GLU A 219 17.48 44.30 33.13
C GLU A 219 16.75 43.29 32.23
N ILE A 220 15.49 42.97 32.53
CA ILE A 220 14.68 42.03 31.73
C ILE A 220 14.30 42.65 30.39
N VAL A 221 13.95 43.94 30.39
CA VAL A 221 13.58 44.65 29.16
C VAL A 221 14.79 44.84 28.24
N ALA A 222 15.99 44.98 28.80
CA ALA A 222 17.22 45.15 28.03
C ALA A 222 17.80 43.85 27.42
N ASP A 223 17.19 42.68 27.67
CA ASP A 223 17.58 41.41 27.03
C ASP A 223 17.21 41.39 25.54
N ASP A 224 18.14 40.97 24.68
CA ASP A 224 17.98 41.04 23.21
C ASP A 224 16.70 40.34 22.71
N HIS A 225 16.35 39.17 23.26
CA HIS A 225 15.18 38.41 22.83
C HIS A 225 13.86 39.02 23.33
N ILE A 226 13.88 39.60 24.53
CA ILE A 226 12.71 40.28 25.11
C ILE A 226 12.47 41.61 24.41
N GLN A 227 13.53 42.37 24.14
CA GLN A 227 13.46 43.61 23.38
C GLN A 227 12.91 43.36 21.97
N GLU A 228 13.34 42.29 21.30
CA GLU A 228 12.80 41.91 19.99
C GLU A 228 11.30 41.54 20.06
N ALA A 229 10.86 40.82 21.10
CA ALA A 229 9.44 40.52 21.32
C ALA A 229 8.57 41.78 21.54
N ILE A 230 9.14 42.81 22.17
CA ILE A 230 8.51 44.11 22.41
C ILE A 230 8.44 44.90 21.10
N ASP A 231 9.52 44.92 20.32
CA ASP A 231 9.59 45.61 19.03
C ASP A 231 8.57 45.01 18.03
N LEU A 232 8.36 43.69 18.07
CA LEU A 232 7.32 42.99 17.31
C LEU A 232 5.89 43.19 17.85
N GLN A 233 5.72 43.92 18.96
CA GLN A 233 4.45 44.17 19.65
C GLN A 233 3.72 42.91 20.15
N VAL A 234 4.41 41.77 20.19
CA VAL A 234 3.88 40.50 20.68
C VAL A 234 3.79 40.51 22.20
N LEU A 235 4.85 41.01 22.85
CA LEU A 235 4.97 41.12 24.31
C LEU A 235 4.84 42.57 24.78
N VAL A 236 3.97 42.80 25.76
CA VAL A 236 3.78 44.11 26.39
C VAL A 236 4.32 44.08 27.83
N PRO A 237 5.40 44.81 28.14
CA PRO A 237 5.99 44.82 29.48
C PRO A 237 5.29 45.83 30.40
N HIS A 238 5.11 45.44 31.66
CA HIS A 238 4.53 46.25 32.74
C HIS A 238 5.48 46.26 33.93
N ARG A 239 5.80 47.45 34.45
CA ARG A 239 6.62 47.59 35.68
C ARG A 239 5.83 47.24 36.95
N GLU A 240 4.51 47.42 36.90
CA GLU A 240 3.58 47.08 37.98
C GLU A 240 3.42 45.56 38.10
N SER A 241 3.08 45.07 39.30
CA SER A 241 2.68 43.67 39.48
C SER A 241 1.27 43.45 38.92
N PHE A 242 0.98 42.25 38.41
CA PHE A 242 -0.39 41.93 37.97
C PHE A 242 -1.41 42.12 39.10
N ALA A 243 -1.04 41.79 40.33
CA ALA A 243 -1.88 41.98 41.50
C ALA A 243 -2.28 43.45 41.72
N SER A 244 -1.34 44.39 41.57
CA SER A 244 -1.60 45.82 41.67
C SER A 244 -2.63 46.27 40.63
N VAL A 245 -2.48 45.82 39.38
CA VAL A 245 -3.40 46.16 38.27
C VAL A 245 -4.80 45.59 38.51
N VAL A 246 -4.91 44.36 39.00
CA VAL A 246 -6.21 43.74 39.32
C VAL A 246 -6.91 44.46 40.48
N VAL A 247 -6.17 44.79 41.54
CA VAL A 247 -6.72 45.51 42.71
C VAL A 247 -7.20 46.90 42.30
N GLU A 248 -6.40 47.64 41.54
CA GLU A 248 -6.79 48.96 41.02
C GLU A 248 -8.03 48.85 40.10
N ALA A 249 -8.03 47.90 39.16
CA ALA A 249 -9.13 47.73 38.20
C ALA A 249 -10.45 47.33 38.87
N ARG A 250 -10.40 46.50 39.92
CA ARG A 250 -11.58 46.17 40.74
C ARG A 250 -12.05 47.37 41.55
N SER A 251 -11.15 48.07 42.23
CA SER A 251 -11.51 49.24 43.05
C SER A 251 -12.11 50.40 42.23
N THR A 252 -11.77 50.47 40.93
CA THR A 252 -12.30 51.45 39.97
C THR A 252 -13.50 50.95 39.17
N GLY A 253 -13.99 49.73 39.44
CA GLY A 253 -15.15 49.13 38.75
C GLY A 253 -14.91 48.77 37.27
N ARG A 254 -13.64 48.74 36.83
CA ARG A 254 -13.24 48.39 35.45
C ARG A 254 -13.09 46.89 35.21
N LEU A 255 -13.02 46.12 36.29
CA LEU A 255 -12.99 44.66 36.27
C LEU A 255 -14.07 44.16 37.23
N SER A 256 -14.92 43.25 36.76
CA SER A 256 -16.09 42.78 37.51
C SER A 256 -15.69 42.09 38.82
N GLU A 257 -16.37 42.38 39.93
CA GLU A 257 -16.12 41.75 41.25
C GLU A 257 -16.71 40.33 41.38
N GLU A 258 -17.58 39.93 40.45
CA GLU A 258 -18.34 38.70 40.59
C GLU A 258 -17.69 37.52 39.86
N ARG A 259 -17.75 36.36 40.54
CA ARG A 259 -17.38 35.01 40.08
C ARG A 259 -17.69 34.84 38.58
N PRO A 260 -16.87 34.12 37.80
CA PRO A 260 -17.12 33.95 36.37
C PRO A 260 -18.58 33.52 36.18
N ALA A 261 -19.33 34.29 35.40
CA ALA A 261 -20.75 34.15 35.15
C ALA A 261 -21.08 32.91 34.30
N THR A 262 -20.45 31.77 34.60
CA THR A 262 -20.50 30.50 33.89
C THR A 262 -21.04 29.37 34.80
N ALA A 263 -22.10 29.69 35.55
CA ALA A 263 -23.02 28.69 36.10
C ALA A 263 -23.70 27.83 34.99
N LEU A 264 -23.44 28.12 33.70
CA LEU A 264 -23.90 27.40 32.52
C LEU A 264 -23.14 26.09 32.22
N THR A 265 -21.95 25.88 32.80
CA THR A 265 -21.12 24.66 32.59
C THR A 265 -21.77 23.35 33.11
N ARG A 266 -22.95 23.43 33.74
CA ARG A 266 -23.78 22.31 34.18
C ARG A 266 -25.26 22.54 33.86
N ALA A 267 -25.54 23.36 32.85
CA ALA A 267 -26.89 23.62 32.38
C ALA A 267 -27.23 22.69 31.21
N LEU A 268 -28.41 22.08 31.27
CA LEU A 268 -28.99 21.31 30.17
C LEU A 268 -30.17 22.09 29.59
N ARG A 269 -30.30 22.12 28.26
CA ARG A 269 -31.39 22.82 27.59
C ARG A 269 -32.60 21.93 27.38
N ILE A 270 -33.79 22.37 27.81
CA ILE A 270 -35.08 21.76 27.49
C ILE A 270 -36.09 22.84 27.12
N GLY A 271 -36.54 22.84 25.87
CA GLY A 271 -37.29 23.95 25.28
C GLY A 271 -36.51 25.26 25.44
N ASP A 272 -37.14 26.21 26.15
CA ASP A 272 -36.55 27.52 26.50
C ASP A 272 -36.00 27.55 27.93
N ARG A 273 -36.01 26.43 28.66
CA ARG A 273 -35.52 26.34 30.05
C ARG A 273 -34.10 25.77 30.10
N LEU A 274 -33.33 26.31 31.04
CA LEU A 274 -31.99 25.83 31.40
C LEU A 274 -32.06 25.15 32.76
N LEU A 275 -31.78 23.84 32.79
CA LEU A 275 -31.76 23.04 34.01
C LEU A 275 -30.33 22.97 34.53
N THR A 276 -30.07 23.58 35.69
CA THR A 276 -28.76 23.53 36.35
C THR A 276 -28.64 22.31 37.25
N MET A 277 -27.52 21.59 37.11
CA MET A 277 -27.23 20.39 37.90
C MET A 277 -26.19 20.69 38.99
N ASP A 278 -26.36 20.07 40.16
CA ASP A 278 -25.41 20.21 41.26
C ASP A 278 -24.06 19.54 40.94
N ARG A 279 -23.01 20.01 41.63
CA ARG A 279 -21.63 19.54 41.42
C ARG A 279 -21.47 18.04 41.70
N SER A 280 -22.10 17.56 42.77
CA SER A 280 -21.89 16.19 43.25
C SER A 280 -22.45 15.17 42.26
N ARG A 281 -23.64 15.43 41.73
CA ARG A 281 -24.27 14.63 40.67
C ARG A 281 -23.49 14.70 39.36
N TRP A 282 -23.05 15.89 38.96
CA TRP A 282 -22.21 16.07 37.76
C TRP A 282 -20.92 15.25 37.84
N GLN A 283 -20.23 15.28 38.98
CA GLN A 283 -19.00 14.51 39.19
C GLN A 283 -19.23 12.99 39.25
N ARG A 284 -20.40 12.53 39.73
CA ARG A 284 -20.78 11.11 39.72
C ARG A 284 -21.09 10.59 38.33
N ILE A 285 -21.77 11.36 37.48
CA ILE A 285 -22.17 10.90 36.13
C ILE A 285 -21.01 10.94 35.11
N LEU A 286 -20.14 11.96 35.18
CA LEU A 286 -19.12 12.25 34.16
C LEU A 286 -18.13 11.10 33.84
N PRO A 287 -17.70 10.27 34.82
CA PRO A 287 -16.87 9.09 34.54
C PRO A 287 -17.57 8.07 33.63
N HIS A 288 -18.89 7.95 33.71
CA HIS A 288 -19.69 6.93 33.03
C HIS A 288 -20.38 7.44 31.76
N ALA A 289 -20.85 8.69 31.75
CA ALA A 289 -21.57 9.29 30.64
C ALA A 289 -21.33 10.81 30.58
N ARG A 290 -21.37 11.38 29.37
CA ARG A 290 -21.30 12.83 29.16
C ARG A 290 -22.73 13.38 29.00
N PRO A 291 -23.21 14.21 29.93
CA PRO A 291 -24.42 14.99 29.70
C PRO A 291 -24.19 16.02 28.60
N MET A 292 -25.18 16.20 27.72
CA MET A 292 -25.13 17.19 26.64
C MET A 292 -25.49 18.58 27.17
N ASP A 293 -24.50 19.27 27.75
CA ASP A 293 -24.62 20.62 28.30
C ASP A 293 -24.61 21.72 27.22
N VAL A 294 -25.07 22.92 27.60
CA VAL A 294 -25.19 24.07 26.67
C VAL A 294 -23.85 24.43 26.02
N ASP A 295 -22.75 24.35 26.76
CA ASP A 295 -21.42 24.71 26.23
C ASP A 295 -21.01 23.79 25.07
N LEU A 296 -21.45 22.53 25.05
CA LEU A 296 -21.23 21.62 23.92
C LEU A 296 -22.09 21.94 22.70
N LEU A 297 -23.22 22.63 22.89
CA LEU A 297 -24.24 22.86 21.86
C LEU A 297 -24.11 24.24 21.19
N ASP A 298 -23.33 25.15 21.79
CA ASP A 298 -23.14 26.51 21.30
C ASP A 298 -22.48 26.55 19.92
N ASP A 299 -22.94 27.51 19.10
CA ASP A 299 -22.35 27.74 17.79
C ASP A 299 -20.97 28.39 17.94
N PRO A 300 -19.93 27.79 17.35
CA PRO A 300 -18.62 28.40 17.35
C PRO A 300 -18.63 29.68 16.47
N PRO A 301 -17.72 30.63 16.74
CA PRO A 301 -17.62 31.86 15.96
C PRO A 301 -17.32 31.58 14.48
N ALA A 302 -17.69 32.52 13.61
CA ALA A 302 -17.39 32.45 12.18
C ALA A 302 -15.87 32.38 11.93
N GLU A 303 -15.44 31.45 11.07
CA GLU A 303 -14.02 31.15 10.79
C GLU A 303 -13.73 31.32 9.29
N SER A 304 -12.46 31.56 8.95
CA SER A 304 -11.99 31.56 7.55
C SER A 304 -12.09 30.17 6.92
N SER A 305 -12.10 30.11 5.59
CA SER A 305 -12.10 28.84 4.83
C SER A 305 -10.91 27.95 5.18
N GLU A 306 -9.72 28.54 5.35
CA GLU A 306 -8.49 27.83 5.72
C GLU A 306 -8.59 27.19 7.11
N ARG A 307 -9.11 27.94 8.10
CA ARG A 307 -9.29 27.43 9.46
C ARG A 307 -10.37 26.35 9.53
N ARG A 308 -11.43 26.49 8.72
CA ARG A 308 -12.45 25.46 8.53
C ARG A 308 -11.87 24.17 7.95
N TYR A 309 -10.96 24.28 6.96
CA TYR A 309 -10.26 23.11 6.39
C TYR A 309 -9.33 22.43 7.40
N GLN A 310 -8.55 23.21 8.17
CA GLN A 310 -7.70 22.66 9.23
C GLN A 310 -8.54 21.90 10.27
N LYS A 311 -9.65 22.48 10.71
CA LYS A 311 -10.59 21.83 11.64
C LYS A 311 -11.26 20.59 11.05
N PHE A 312 -11.52 20.56 9.75
CA PHE A 312 -11.99 19.36 9.07
C PHE A 312 -10.94 18.22 9.15
N ARG A 313 -9.65 18.51 8.90
CA ARG A 313 -8.59 17.51 9.07
C ARG A 313 -8.41 17.03 10.51
N GLU A 314 -8.49 17.94 11.48
CA GLU A 314 -8.46 17.58 12.91
C GLU A 314 -9.62 16.65 13.28
N PHE A 315 -10.82 16.92 12.77
CA PHE A 315 -11.99 16.07 12.98
C PHE A 315 -11.76 14.66 12.43
N LEU A 316 -11.24 14.53 11.22
CA LEU A 316 -10.93 13.24 10.60
C LEU A 316 -9.86 12.45 11.36
N GLY A 317 -8.86 13.14 11.92
CA GLY A 317 -7.79 12.55 12.72
C GLY A 317 -8.14 12.29 14.19
N THR A 318 -9.37 12.57 14.63
CA THR A 318 -9.77 12.39 16.04
C THR A 318 -9.81 10.90 16.38
N SER A 319 -9.15 10.51 17.48
CA SER A 319 -9.09 9.11 17.94
C SER A 319 -10.43 8.61 18.50
N ASP A 320 -10.66 7.31 18.37
CA ASP A 320 -11.82 6.60 18.91
C ASP A 320 -11.98 6.87 20.43
N GLY A 321 -13.22 7.18 20.87
CA GLY A 321 -13.59 7.24 22.29
C GLY A 321 -13.90 8.63 22.86
N SER A 322 -13.77 9.71 22.09
CA SER A 322 -14.28 11.03 22.48
C SER A 322 -14.81 11.79 21.26
N PRO A 323 -16.15 11.93 21.11
CA PRO A 323 -16.72 12.67 20.00
C PRO A 323 -16.22 14.11 19.96
N ALA A 324 -15.87 14.59 18.76
CA ALA A 324 -15.57 15.99 18.52
C ALA A 324 -16.88 16.80 18.43
N TRP A 325 -17.51 17.11 19.57
CA TRP A 325 -18.79 17.83 19.62
C TRP A 325 -18.81 19.11 18.79
N TRP A 326 -17.71 19.86 18.85
CA TRP A 326 -17.49 21.07 18.08
C TRP A 326 -17.54 20.87 16.56
N ALA A 327 -17.27 19.66 16.05
CA ALA A 327 -17.32 19.35 14.63
C ALA A 327 -18.78 19.20 14.14
N HIS A 328 -19.68 18.71 15.01
CA HIS A 328 -21.11 18.66 14.73
C HIS A 328 -21.72 20.06 14.74
N ALA A 329 -21.35 20.92 15.69
CA ALA A 329 -21.77 22.32 15.71
C ALA A 329 -21.33 23.10 14.45
N ARG A 330 -20.12 22.81 13.94
CA ARG A 330 -19.59 23.40 12.69
C ARG A 330 -20.13 22.76 11.39
N GLY A 331 -20.98 21.75 11.47
CA GLY A 331 -21.47 21.03 10.29
C GLY A 331 -20.37 20.31 9.49
N LEU A 332 -19.27 19.91 10.14
CA LEU A 332 -18.12 19.27 9.48
C LEU A 332 -18.35 17.80 9.18
N SER A 333 -19.36 17.17 9.76
CA SER A 333 -19.58 15.73 9.68
C SER A 333 -20.53 15.40 8.53
N PHE A 334 -20.24 14.36 7.73
CA PHE A 334 -21.13 13.90 6.64
C PHE A 334 -22.34 13.09 7.14
N GLU A 335 -23.54 13.40 6.66
CA GLU A 335 -24.79 12.70 7.04
C GLU A 335 -25.10 11.55 6.08
N ARG A 336 -25.15 10.33 6.63
CA ARG A 336 -25.47 9.09 5.91
C ARG A 336 -26.98 8.92 5.75
N SER A 337 -27.41 8.22 4.70
CA SER A 337 -28.84 8.04 4.38
C SER A 337 -29.66 7.37 5.50
N PHE A 338 -29.05 6.47 6.29
CA PHE A 338 -29.74 5.73 7.36
C PHE A 338 -30.03 6.59 8.61
N GLU A 339 -29.35 7.73 8.76
CA GLU A 339 -29.44 8.55 9.97
C GLU A 339 -30.82 9.21 10.12
N GLN A 340 -31.44 9.59 9.00
CA GLN A 340 -32.80 10.12 9.01
C GLN A 340 -33.80 9.10 9.57
N ALA A 341 -33.72 7.85 9.11
CA ALA A 341 -34.57 6.76 9.63
C ALA A 341 -34.32 6.49 11.12
N LEU A 342 -33.09 6.67 11.60
CA LEU A 342 -32.75 6.56 13.03
C LEU A 342 -33.39 7.67 13.86
N SER A 343 -33.30 8.91 13.38
CA SER A 343 -33.95 10.05 14.04
C SER A 343 -35.47 9.84 14.14
N ASP A 344 -36.11 9.42 13.03
CA ASP A 344 -37.55 9.17 12.98
C ASP A 344 -37.97 8.06 13.96
N LEU A 345 -37.20 6.97 14.06
CA LEU A 345 -37.48 5.85 14.95
C LEU A 345 -37.29 6.21 16.44
N VAL A 346 -36.29 7.05 16.75
CA VAL A 346 -36.05 7.57 18.10
C VAL A 346 -37.16 8.52 18.55
N GLU A 347 -37.71 9.32 17.64
CA GLU A 347 -38.87 10.17 17.91
C GLU A 347 -40.14 9.34 18.13
N GLN A 348 -40.39 8.33 17.28
CA GLN A 348 -41.52 7.40 17.45
C GLN A 348 -41.45 6.64 18.78
N SER A 349 -40.27 6.15 19.15
CA SER A 349 -40.06 5.38 20.40
C SER A 349 -40.20 6.25 21.64
N ALA A 350 -39.86 7.54 21.56
CA ALA A 350 -40.07 8.47 22.65
C ALA A 350 -41.54 8.85 22.85
N GLY A 351 -42.35 8.90 21.78
CA GLY A 351 -43.77 9.20 21.84
C GLY A 351 -44.67 8.01 22.24
N ALA A 352 -44.14 6.79 22.27
CA ALA A 352 -44.91 5.59 22.58
C ALA A 352 -45.27 5.49 24.08
N ARG A 353 -46.52 5.11 24.39
CA ARG A 353 -46.99 4.86 25.77
C ARG A 353 -46.30 3.67 26.45
N GLU A 354 -45.94 2.66 25.66
CA GLU A 354 -45.13 1.52 26.10
C GLU A 354 -43.88 1.40 25.24
N GLN A 355 -42.72 1.60 25.86
CA GLN A 355 -41.43 1.36 25.21
C GLN A 355 -41.13 -0.14 25.20
N ARG A 356 -40.76 -0.66 24.02
CA ARG A 356 -40.63 -2.11 23.78
C ARG A 356 -39.21 -2.65 24.02
N GLY A 357 -38.19 -1.80 24.02
CA GLY A 357 -36.78 -2.19 24.20
C GLY A 357 -35.81 -1.11 23.72
N PRO A 358 -34.49 -1.37 23.78
CA PRO A 358 -33.45 -0.51 23.21
C PRO A 358 -33.48 -0.55 21.67
N LEU A 359 -33.13 0.57 21.05
CA LEU A 359 -32.94 0.68 19.60
C LEU A 359 -31.46 0.44 19.25
N LEU A 360 -31.21 -0.36 18.22
CA LEU A 360 -29.84 -0.77 17.86
C LEU A 360 -29.42 -0.24 16.47
N VAL A 361 -28.24 0.35 16.38
CA VAL A 361 -27.59 0.69 15.11
C VAL A 361 -26.57 -0.39 14.79
N VAL A 362 -26.82 -1.15 13.72
CA VAL A 362 -26.08 -2.38 13.41
C VAL A 362 -25.27 -2.20 12.12
N GLY A 363 -23.98 -2.53 12.13
CA GLY A 363 -23.17 -2.54 10.91
C GLY A 363 -21.68 -2.74 11.16
N GLN A 364 -20.90 -2.84 10.09
CA GLN A 364 -19.46 -3.12 10.10
C GLN A 364 -18.62 -1.90 10.57
N SER A 365 -17.34 -2.07 10.88
CA SER A 365 -16.44 -0.91 11.10
C SER A 365 -16.34 -0.03 9.86
N GLY A 366 -16.13 1.27 10.05
CA GLY A 366 -16.01 2.21 8.94
C GLY A 366 -17.32 2.60 8.24
N THR A 367 -18.50 2.21 8.75
CA THR A 367 -19.81 2.62 8.18
C THR A 367 -20.38 3.94 8.72
N GLY A 368 -19.69 4.58 9.67
CA GLY A 368 -20.08 5.88 10.25
C GLY A 368 -20.97 5.83 11.49
N LYS A 369 -21.17 4.66 12.13
CA LYS A 369 -22.06 4.49 13.30
C LYS A 369 -21.76 5.44 14.47
N SER A 370 -20.50 5.55 14.89
CA SER A 370 -20.10 6.43 16.01
C SER A 370 -20.37 7.90 15.70
N VAL A 371 -20.11 8.34 14.47
CA VAL A 371 -20.41 9.71 14.02
C VAL A 371 -21.92 9.95 13.99
N ALA A 372 -22.71 8.98 13.51
CA ALA A 372 -24.16 9.05 13.50
C ALA A 372 -24.76 9.11 14.91
N LEU A 373 -24.26 8.31 15.86
CA LEU A 373 -24.72 8.34 17.25
C LEU A 373 -24.37 9.66 17.95
N ALA A 374 -23.15 10.17 17.76
CA ALA A 374 -22.76 11.47 18.28
C ALA A 374 -23.62 12.61 17.67
N ARG A 375 -23.89 12.56 16.36
CA ARG A 375 -24.79 13.52 15.70
C ARG A 375 -26.21 13.44 16.22
N LEU A 376 -26.76 12.24 16.40
CA LEU A 376 -28.10 12.02 16.97
C LEU A 376 -28.18 12.65 18.38
N ALA A 377 -27.17 12.41 19.23
CA ALA A 377 -27.10 13.00 20.56
C ALA A 377 -27.07 14.54 20.51
N PHE A 378 -26.22 15.09 19.64
CA PHE A 378 -26.06 16.53 19.44
C PHE A 378 -27.34 17.20 18.94
N GLN A 379 -27.94 16.69 17.85
CA GLN A 379 -29.15 17.26 17.25
C GLN A 379 -30.35 17.18 18.20
N THR A 380 -30.50 16.05 18.90
CA THR A 380 -31.59 15.87 19.86
C THR A 380 -31.46 16.83 21.04
N ALA A 381 -30.25 17.00 21.59
CA ALA A 381 -29.99 17.93 22.69
C ALA A 381 -30.17 19.40 22.24
N ARG A 382 -29.67 19.76 21.05
CA ARG A 382 -29.80 21.11 20.48
C ARG A 382 -31.24 21.49 20.18
N SER A 383 -32.08 20.53 19.80
CA SER A 383 -33.53 20.76 19.62
C SER A 383 -34.26 21.12 20.91
N GLY A 384 -33.64 20.87 22.08
CA GLY A 384 -34.23 21.08 23.40
C GLY A 384 -35.42 20.16 23.70
N ARG A 385 -35.70 19.13 22.88
CA ARG A 385 -36.87 18.27 23.08
C ARG A 385 -36.75 17.33 24.28
N ARG A 386 -35.52 16.99 24.69
CA ARG A 386 -35.25 16.03 25.77
C ARG A 386 -33.81 16.14 26.30
N VAL A 387 -33.61 15.64 27.52
CA VAL A 387 -32.27 15.48 28.09
C VAL A 387 -31.54 14.34 27.39
N VAL A 388 -30.26 14.55 27.08
CA VAL A 388 -29.42 13.56 26.39
C VAL A 388 -28.19 13.23 27.22
N LEU A 389 -27.94 11.93 27.39
CA LEU A 389 -26.70 11.36 27.88
C LEU A 389 -25.99 10.62 26.76
N HIS A 390 -24.71 10.93 26.54
CA HIS A 390 -23.86 10.21 25.61
C HIS A 390 -22.81 9.38 26.34
N ILE A 391 -22.80 8.07 26.11
CA ILE A 391 -21.81 7.13 26.63
C ILE A 391 -20.84 6.80 25.49
N PRO A 392 -19.61 7.36 25.49
CA PRO A 392 -18.64 7.09 24.46
C PRO A 392 -18.04 5.69 24.57
N ARG A 393 -17.41 5.23 23.49
CA ARG A 393 -16.65 3.98 23.44
C ARG A 393 -15.46 4.04 24.43
N ARG A 394 -15.62 3.43 25.61
CA ARG A 394 -14.61 3.34 26.68
C ARG A 394 -14.43 1.88 27.14
N SER A 395 -13.29 1.58 27.74
CA SER A 395 -12.96 0.25 28.28
C SER A 395 -13.78 -0.10 29.54
N THR A 396 -14.26 0.90 30.29
CA THR A 396 -15.05 0.72 31.50
C THR A 396 -16.55 0.82 31.23
N ARG A 397 -17.32 -0.17 31.71
CA ARG A 397 -18.79 -0.18 31.62
C ARG A 397 -19.39 0.94 32.49
N PRO A 398 -20.50 1.56 32.08
CA PRO A 398 -21.17 2.57 32.88
C PRO A 398 -21.81 1.95 34.13
N GLU A 399 -21.73 2.64 35.26
CA GLU A 399 -22.40 2.22 36.49
C GLU A 399 -23.89 2.56 36.42
N TYR A 400 -24.75 1.55 36.55
CA TYR A 400 -26.20 1.71 36.37
C TYR A 400 -26.84 2.62 37.42
N GLU A 401 -26.28 2.67 38.63
CA GLU A 401 -26.78 3.53 39.70
C GLU A 401 -26.57 5.02 39.39
N ALA A 402 -25.41 5.39 38.83
CA ALA A 402 -25.14 6.76 38.42
C ALA A 402 -26.08 7.22 37.29
N LEU A 403 -26.38 6.33 36.33
CA LEU A 403 -27.34 6.59 35.25
C LEU A 403 -28.77 6.76 35.79
N ASP A 404 -29.17 5.94 36.77
CA ASP A 404 -30.49 6.01 37.40
C ASP A 404 -30.70 7.32 38.18
N ASP A 405 -29.73 7.74 39.00
CA ASP A 405 -29.79 9.04 39.72
C ASP A 405 -29.92 10.22 38.76
N PHE A 406 -29.20 10.19 37.63
CA PHE A 406 -29.36 11.21 36.60
C PHE A 406 -30.75 11.18 35.96
N CYS A 407 -31.27 10.00 35.61
CA CYS A 407 -32.58 9.86 34.97
C CYS A 407 -33.70 10.32 35.91
N LEU A 408 -33.62 9.99 37.21
CA LEU A 408 -34.53 10.48 38.24
C LEU A 408 -34.54 12.00 38.28
N TRP A 409 -33.36 12.61 38.37
CA TRP A 409 -33.24 14.07 38.40
C TRP A 409 -33.82 14.71 37.13
N ALA A 410 -33.54 14.15 35.96
CA ALA A 410 -34.07 14.66 34.70
C ALA A 410 -35.61 14.59 34.65
N GLU A 411 -36.21 13.50 35.16
CA GLU A 411 -37.67 13.34 35.24
C GLU A 411 -38.32 14.36 36.18
N GLU A 412 -37.74 14.57 37.36
CA GLU A 412 -38.24 15.53 38.34
C GLU A 412 -38.21 16.97 37.82
N GLN A 413 -37.17 17.34 37.05
CA GLN A 413 -36.99 18.70 36.56
C GLN A 413 -37.69 18.97 35.21
N ALA A 414 -37.73 17.99 34.32
CA ALA A 414 -38.20 18.14 32.94
C ALA A 414 -39.55 17.51 32.64
N GLY A 415 -39.98 16.52 33.44
CA GLY A 415 -41.16 15.69 33.18
C GLY A 415 -41.09 14.82 31.92
N GLY A 416 -39.98 14.86 31.17
CA GLY A 416 -39.77 14.23 29.87
C GLY A 416 -38.84 13.01 29.90
N ASN A 417 -38.81 12.26 28.80
CA ASN A 417 -38.02 11.05 28.66
C ASN A 417 -36.53 11.37 28.41
N THR A 418 -35.60 10.67 29.07
CA THR A 418 -34.16 10.82 28.83
C THR A 418 -33.71 9.96 27.64
N LEU A 419 -32.93 10.53 26.71
CA LEU A 419 -32.28 9.79 25.64
C LEU A 419 -30.86 9.39 26.08
N ILE A 420 -30.59 8.09 26.12
CA ILE A 420 -29.28 7.53 26.38
C ILE A 420 -28.72 7.00 25.07
N VAL A 421 -27.68 7.64 24.55
CA VAL A 421 -26.94 7.20 23.37
C VAL A 421 -25.66 6.51 23.82
N TRP A 422 -25.55 5.20 23.59
CA TRP A 422 -24.41 4.40 24.02
C TRP A 422 -23.66 3.82 22.82
N ASP A 423 -22.51 4.41 22.50
CA ASP A 423 -21.61 3.88 21.48
C ASP A 423 -20.70 2.78 22.06
N GLY A 424 -21.30 1.62 22.36
CA GLY A 424 -20.61 0.51 23.01
C GLY A 424 -19.97 -0.49 22.05
N MET A 425 -20.53 -0.71 20.85
CA MET A 425 -20.15 -1.81 19.94
C MET A 425 -20.18 -3.21 20.61
N ILE A 426 -21.04 -3.40 21.62
CA ILE A 426 -21.20 -4.61 22.44
C ILE A 426 -22.43 -5.45 21.99
N GLU A 427 -22.77 -6.48 22.74
CA GLU A 427 -23.93 -7.35 22.48
C GLU A 427 -25.28 -6.67 22.80
N PRO A 428 -26.34 -6.92 22.01
CA PRO A 428 -27.70 -6.41 22.24
C PRO A 428 -28.25 -6.62 23.67
N GLN A 429 -27.88 -7.73 24.30
CA GLN A 429 -28.34 -8.09 25.64
C GLN A 429 -27.84 -7.12 26.72
N GLU A 430 -26.67 -6.50 26.54
CA GLU A 430 -26.14 -5.54 27.52
C GLU A 430 -26.95 -4.23 27.49
N TYR A 431 -27.38 -3.78 26.31
CA TYR A 431 -28.30 -2.65 26.18
C TYR A 431 -29.68 -2.99 26.77
N GLN A 432 -30.16 -4.22 26.55
CA GLN A 432 -31.41 -4.69 27.13
C GLN A 432 -31.36 -4.70 28.66
N ARG A 433 -30.26 -5.18 29.26
CA ARG A 433 -30.07 -5.16 30.72
C ARG A 433 -30.15 -3.76 31.32
N LEU A 434 -29.49 -2.78 30.68
CA LEU A 434 -29.58 -1.38 31.12
C LEU A 434 -31.02 -0.85 31.00
N PHE A 435 -31.68 -1.13 29.87
CA PHE A 435 -33.07 -0.73 29.64
C PHE A 435 -34.03 -1.33 30.68
N ASP A 436 -33.93 -2.64 30.94
CA ASP A 436 -34.76 -3.35 31.91
C ASP A 436 -34.51 -2.86 33.33
N TYR A 437 -33.24 -2.60 33.70
CA TYR A 437 -32.86 -2.04 34.99
C TYR A 437 -33.54 -0.67 35.24
N LEU A 438 -33.42 0.25 34.29
CA LEU A 438 -34.01 1.59 34.41
C LEU A 438 -35.55 1.52 34.38
N ARG A 439 -36.12 0.68 33.52
CA ARG A 439 -37.57 0.49 33.43
C ARG A 439 -38.17 -0.12 34.70
N SER A 440 -37.48 -1.08 35.33
CA SER A 440 -37.92 -1.70 36.59
C SER A 440 -38.05 -0.69 37.74
N ARG A 441 -37.31 0.43 37.66
CA ARG A 441 -37.37 1.56 38.59
C ARG A 441 -38.32 2.67 38.14
N GLY A 442 -39.11 2.45 37.08
CA GLY A 442 -40.11 3.38 36.57
C GLY A 442 -39.56 4.50 35.68
N ARG A 443 -38.30 4.41 35.23
CA ARG A 443 -37.68 5.44 34.40
C ARG A 443 -38.22 5.47 32.97
N LYS A 444 -38.42 6.66 32.42
CA LYS A 444 -38.80 6.92 31.03
C LYS A 444 -37.56 7.21 30.20
N VAL A 445 -37.02 6.18 29.55
CA VAL A 445 -35.73 6.27 28.83
C VAL A 445 -35.80 5.68 27.44
N VAL A 446 -35.20 6.36 26.46
CA VAL A 446 -34.92 5.76 25.15
C VAL A 446 -33.45 5.41 25.11
N VAL A 447 -33.12 4.14 24.96
CA VAL A 447 -31.74 3.67 24.86
C VAL A 447 -31.42 3.38 23.39
N VAL A 448 -30.36 3.98 22.87
CA VAL A 448 -29.84 3.74 21.51
C VAL A 448 -28.42 3.19 21.62
N GLY A 449 -28.19 1.99 21.09
CA GLY A 449 -26.89 1.30 21.16
C GLY A 449 -26.27 1.05 19.80
N SER A 450 -24.94 0.86 19.74
CA SER A 450 -24.22 0.40 18.54
C SER A 450 -23.83 -1.08 18.62
N CYS A 451 -23.96 -1.81 17.52
CA CYS A 451 -23.64 -3.25 17.42
C CYS A 451 -22.91 -3.57 16.10
N TYR A 452 -22.05 -4.59 16.13
CA TYR A 452 -21.61 -5.27 14.91
C TYR A 452 -22.73 -6.16 14.36
N TRP A 453 -22.68 -6.45 13.06
CA TRP A 453 -23.64 -7.33 12.42
C TRP A 453 -23.46 -8.78 12.89
N ASP A 454 -24.58 -9.43 13.19
CA ASP A 454 -24.68 -10.84 13.61
C ASP A 454 -25.89 -11.46 12.90
N ALA A 455 -25.63 -12.47 12.06
CA ALA A 455 -26.66 -13.11 11.26
C ALA A 455 -27.71 -13.84 12.12
N ASP A 456 -27.31 -14.43 13.26
CA ASP A 456 -28.23 -15.17 14.13
C ASP A 456 -29.20 -14.23 14.87
N LEU A 457 -28.82 -12.96 15.06
CA LEU A 457 -29.61 -11.97 15.78
C LEU A 457 -30.45 -11.06 14.86
N PHE A 458 -29.95 -10.72 13.66
CA PHE A 458 -30.50 -9.67 12.81
C PHE A 458 -30.96 -10.12 11.41
N ALA A 459 -30.64 -11.35 10.97
CA ALA A 459 -31.09 -11.82 9.65
C ALA A 459 -32.57 -12.25 9.68
N GLY A 460 -33.36 -11.74 8.75
CA GLY A 460 -34.77 -12.13 8.58
C GLY A 460 -34.96 -13.56 8.04
N PRO A 461 -36.17 -14.13 8.13
CA PRO A 461 -36.49 -15.38 7.45
C PRO A 461 -36.37 -15.19 5.92
N HIS A 462 -35.67 -16.12 5.24
CA HIS A 462 -35.26 -16.13 3.80
C HIS A 462 -33.91 -15.44 3.52
N LYS A 463 -32.86 -16.04 2.94
CA LYS A 463 -32.69 -17.21 2.05
C LYS A 463 -31.51 -18.10 2.52
N ARG A 464 -31.73 -19.06 3.42
CA ARG A 464 -30.89 -20.28 3.40
C ARG A 464 -31.38 -21.09 2.20
N ARG A 465 -30.52 -21.30 1.19
CA ARG A 465 -30.78 -22.27 0.10
C ARG A 465 -31.35 -23.54 0.75
N GLN A 466 -32.50 -24.00 0.24
CA GLN A 466 -33.22 -25.16 0.75
C GLN A 466 -32.26 -26.33 0.99
N ARG A 467 -31.98 -26.67 2.25
CA ARG A 467 -31.47 -28.00 2.58
C ARG A 467 -32.59 -29.00 2.29
N PRO A 468 -32.34 -30.10 1.55
CA PRO A 468 -33.33 -31.14 1.39
C PRO A 468 -33.45 -31.91 2.71
N SER A 469 -34.68 -31.96 3.24
CA SER A 469 -35.17 -32.86 4.29
C SER A 469 -34.64 -32.66 5.72
N GLY A 470 -35.59 -32.68 6.67
CA GLY A 470 -35.33 -32.71 8.12
C GLY A 470 -35.78 -31.43 8.81
N LYS A 471 -36.93 -31.50 9.49
CA LYS A 471 -37.56 -30.45 10.29
C LYS A 471 -36.54 -29.68 11.15
N SER A 472 -36.14 -28.48 10.73
CA SER A 472 -35.55 -27.47 11.61
C SER A 472 -36.48 -26.26 11.61
N SER A 473 -36.88 -25.83 12.81
CA SER A 473 -37.76 -24.66 13.01
C SER A 473 -37.17 -23.43 12.33
N PRO A 474 -37.99 -22.57 11.69
CA PRO A 474 -37.51 -21.30 11.16
C PRO A 474 -37.04 -20.44 12.34
N ALA A 475 -35.74 -20.17 12.43
CA ALA A 475 -35.21 -19.18 13.35
C ALA A 475 -35.71 -17.80 12.90
N ASN A 476 -36.77 -17.31 13.55
CA ASN A 476 -37.17 -15.92 13.43
C ASN A 476 -36.05 -15.04 13.98
N SER A 477 -35.65 -14.00 13.24
CA SER A 477 -34.78 -12.94 13.74
C SER A 477 -35.24 -12.49 15.13
N ARG A 478 -34.32 -12.43 16.10
CA ARG A 478 -34.66 -12.00 17.47
C ARG A 478 -35.04 -10.52 17.51
N TYR A 479 -34.50 -9.73 16.60
CA TYR A 479 -34.74 -8.29 16.45
C TYR A 479 -35.34 -7.97 15.08
N VAL A 480 -36.30 -7.04 15.03
CA VAL A 480 -37.04 -6.68 13.81
C VAL A 480 -36.44 -5.41 13.17
N PRO A 481 -36.12 -5.42 11.85
CA PRO A 481 -35.58 -4.25 11.16
C PRO A 481 -36.62 -3.12 11.08
N GLY A 482 -36.16 -1.88 11.23
CA GLY A 482 -37.02 -0.69 11.22
C GLY A 482 -37.91 -0.53 12.45
N ARG A 483 -37.76 -1.43 13.44
CA ARG A 483 -38.47 -1.40 14.72
C ARG A 483 -37.51 -1.49 15.90
N ASP A 484 -36.71 -2.55 15.95
CA ASP A 484 -35.76 -2.80 17.04
C ASP A 484 -34.33 -2.41 16.62
N PHE A 485 -34.02 -2.43 15.32
CA PHE A 485 -32.72 -2.03 14.81
C PHE A 485 -32.77 -1.33 13.44
N ILE A 486 -31.72 -0.55 13.15
CA ILE A 486 -31.43 0.07 11.86
C ILE A 486 -30.05 -0.37 11.38
N GLN A 487 -29.97 -0.78 10.12
CA GLN A 487 -28.72 -1.17 9.49
C GLN A 487 -27.97 0.06 8.97
N ALA A 488 -26.70 0.20 9.36
CA ALA A 488 -25.75 1.13 8.75
C ALA A 488 -25.03 0.39 7.61
N PRO A 489 -25.39 0.66 6.33
CA PRO A 489 -24.87 -0.11 5.20
C PRO A 489 -23.37 0.14 4.99
N ALA A 490 -22.63 -0.88 4.57
CA ALA A 490 -21.22 -0.76 4.19
C ALA A 490 -21.03 -0.08 2.84
N THR A 491 -22.05 -0.16 1.98
CA THR A 491 -22.02 0.39 0.64
C THR A 491 -22.23 1.91 0.63
N LEU A 492 -21.59 2.56 -0.33
CA LEU A 492 -21.77 3.96 -0.71
C LEU A 492 -22.09 3.97 -2.22
N ALA A 493 -23.36 4.12 -2.58
CA ALA A 493 -23.80 4.02 -3.97
C ALA A 493 -24.86 5.08 -4.34
N GLY A 494 -25.02 5.30 -5.65
CA GLY A 494 -26.08 6.13 -6.22
C GLY A 494 -26.04 7.58 -5.73
N LYS A 495 -27.20 8.11 -5.29
CA LYS A 495 -27.36 9.50 -4.84
C LYS A 495 -26.50 9.85 -3.62
N GLU A 496 -26.20 8.88 -2.76
CA GLU A 496 -25.38 9.11 -1.56
C GLU A 496 -23.92 9.36 -1.92
N LEU A 497 -23.36 8.63 -2.89
CA LEU A 497 -22.02 8.87 -3.41
C LEU A 497 -21.88 10.30 -3.96
N GLN A 498 -22.87 10.76 -4.72
CA GLN A 498 -22.87 12.13 -5.26
C GLN A 498 -22.96 13.20 -4.17
N ARG A 499 -23.70 12.96 -3.09
CA ARG A 499 -23.69 13.86 -1.91
C ARG A 499 -22.33 13.85 -1.21
N PHE A 500 -21.70 12.68 -1.09
CA PHE A 500 -20.41 12.53 -0.44
C PHE A 500 -19.29 13.25 -1.21
N LEU A 501 -19.24 13.11 -2.53
CA LEU A 501 -18.25 13.79 -3.37
C LEU A 501 -18.44 15.32 -3.34
N ARG A 502 -19.69 15.79 -3.37
CA ARG A 502 -19.99 17.23 -3.22
C ARG A 502 -19.55 17.76 -1.86
N TYR A 503 -19.86 17.01 -0.80
CA TYR A 503 -19.43 17.34 0.55
C TYR A 503 -17.91 17.45 0.67
N LEU A 504 -17.13 16.57 0.03
CA LEU A 504 -15.66 16.69 -0.01
C LEU A 504 -15.19 17.92 -0.80
N GLY A 505 -15.89 18.26 -1.89
CA GLY A 505 -15.63 19.47 -2.68
C GLY A 505 -15.81 20.76 -1.87
N ASP A 506 -16.78 20.80 -0.94
CA ASP A 506 -17.01 21.96 -0.06
C ASP A 506 -15.82 22.23 0.90
N PHE A 507 -14.92 21.25 1.09
CA PHE A 507 -13.71 21.37 1.90
C PHE A 507 -12.42 21.39 1.05
N ASP A 508 -12.51 21.66 -0.25
CA ASP A 508 -11.36 21.76 -1.18
C ASP A 508 -10.48 20.49 -1.24
N VAL A 509 -11.08 19.31 -0.98
CA VAL A 509 -10.40 18.02 -1.12
C VAL A 509 -10.26 17.69 -2.61
N ARG A 510 -9.04 17.82 -3.13
CA ARG A 510 -8.74 17.56 -4.55
C ARG A 510 -8.76 16.07 -4.87
N LEU A 511 -9.74 15.64 -5.67
CA LEU A 511 -9.83 14.28 -6.20
C LEU A 511 -8.84 14.10 -7.36
N LYS A 512 -8.10 13.00 -7.40
CA LYS A 512 -7.23 12.68 -8.55
C LYS A 512 -8.06 12.13 -9.72
N PRO A 513 -7.59 12.26 -10.96
CA PRO A 513 -8.23 11.64 -12.11
C PRO A 513 -8.39 10.13 -11.88
N GLY A 514 -9.63 9.63 -11.95
CA GLY A 514 -9.97 8.21 -11.75
C GLY A 514 -10.37 7.81 -10.33
N ASP A 515 -10.24 8.68 -9.33
CA ASP A 515 -10.66 8.35 -7.95
C ASP A 515 -12.17 8.11 -7.83
N GLU A 516 -13.00 8.90 -8.53
CA GLU A 516 -14.45 8.70 -8.56
C GLU A 516 -14.83 7.34 -9.16
N GLN A 517 -14.18 6.94 -10.25
CA GLN A 517 -14.40 5.64 -10.90
C GLN A 517 -13.94 4.49 -9.99
N ALA A 518 -12.83 4.65 -9.28
CA ALA A 518 -12.33 3.66 -8.33
C ALA A 518 -13.28 3.48 -7.14
N VAL A 519 -13.76 4.58 -6.54
CA VAL A 519 -14.71 4.55 -5.43
C VAL A 519 -16.05 3.96 -5.86
N SER A 520 -16.54 4.33 -7.05
CA SER A 520 -17.77 3.78 -7.61
C SER A 520 -17.67 2.27 -7.87
N ARG A 521 -16.51 1.79 -8.33
CA ARG A 521 -16.26 0.36 -8.60
C ARG A 521 -16.20 -0.50 -7.34
N ASP A 522 -15.54 -0.02 -6.29
CA ASP A 522 -15.46 -0.73 -5.00
C ASP A 522 -16.81 -0.66 -4.26
N GLY A 523 -17.47 0.49 -4.32
CA GLY A 523 -18.79 0.70 -3.72
C GLY A 523 -18.79 0.67 -2.19
N SER A 524 -17.64 0.44 -1.54
CA SER A 524 -17.47 0.43 -0.08
C SER A 524 -17.18 1.82 0.48
N PHE A 525 -17.88 2.20 1.55
CA PHE A 525 -17.62 3.46 2.26
C PHE A 525 -16.25 3.48 2.93
N LEU A 526 -15.81 2.35 3.50
CA LEU A 526 -14.47 2.19 4.07
C LEU A 526 -13.39 2.48 3.03
N ALA A 527 -13.52 1.90 1.83
CA ALA A 527 -12.56 2.09 0.75
C ALA A 527 -12.53 3.54 0.26
N ALA A 528 -13.71 4.19 0.18
CA ALA A 528 -13.81 5.60 -0.14
C ALA A 528 -13.07 6.48 0.87
N LEU A 529 -13.31 6.25 2.18
CA LEU A 529 -12.64 6.97 3.25
C LEU A 529 -11.11 6.75 3.21
N TYR A 530 -10.66 5.50 3.12
CA TYR A 530 -9.23 5.18 3.09
C TYR A 530 -8.53 5.78 1.86
N ARG A 531 -9.16 5.75 0.68
CA ARG A 531 -8.53 6.27 -0.54
C ARG A 531 -8.47 7.80 -0.57
N LEU A 532 -9.54 8.46 -0.11
CA LEU A 532 -9.71 9.91 -0.26
C LEU A 532 -9.20 10.71 0.95
N LEU A 533 -9.16 10.10 2.14
CA LEU A 533 -8.87 10.78 3.40
C LEU A 533 -7.77 10.05 4.20
N PRO A 534 -6.48 10.38 3.99
CA PRO A 534 -5.37 9.77 4.73
C PRO A 534 -5.47 9.90 6.26
N GLU A 535 -6.06 10.99 6.74
CA GLU A 535 -6.20 11.33 8.16
C GLU A 535 -7.00 10.28 8.95
N VAL A 536 -7.87 9.51 8.29
CA VAL A 536 -8.72 8.50 8.96
C VAL A 536 -8.07 7.11 9.04
N HIS A 537 -6.89 6.90 8.45
CA HIS A 537 -6.28 5.56 8.36
C HIS A 537 -6.06 4.94 9.73
N GLY A 538 -5.58 5.71 10.70
CA GLY A 538 -5.31 5.23 12.06
C GLY A 538 -6.58 4.80 12.80
N SER A 539 -7.63 5.62 12.73
CA SER A 539 -8.92 5.32 13.40
C SER A 539 -9.63 4.13 12.75
N LEU A 540 -9.64 4.06 11.41
CA LEU A 540 -10.21 2.92 10.68
C LEU A 540 -9.48 1.61 11.00
N SER A 541 -8.15 1.61 11.01
CA SER A 541 -7.34 0.42 11.31
C SER A 541 -7.58 -0.08 12.74
N SER A 542 -7.64 0.84 13.71
CA SER A 542 -7.98 0.52 15.10
C SER A 542 -9.39 -0.06 15.24
N GLY A 543 -10.38 0.52 14.55
CA GLY A 543 -11.76 0.04 14.57
C GLY A 543 -11.90 -1.39 14.00
N LEU A 544 -11.23 -1.66 12.88
CA LEU A 544 -11.19 -2.99 12.26
C LEU A 544 -10.48 -4.02 13.14
N ALA A 545 -9.37 -3.66 13.79
CA ALA A 545 -8.66 -4.55 14.71
C ALA A 545 -9.54 -4.97 15.90
N LEU A 546 -10.36 -4.05 16.43
CA LEU A 546 -11.32 -4.36 17.49
C LEU A 546 -12.46 -5.27 17.02
N GLU A 547 -12.94 -5.10 15.79
CA GLU A 547 -13.94 -5.99 15.18
C GLU A 547 -13.39 -7.41 14.98
N LEU A 548 -12.13 -7.52 14.54
CA LEU A 548 -11.44 -8.81 14.38
C LEU A 548 -11.33 -9.54 15.71
N ARG A 549 -10.80 -8.88 16.74
CA ARG A 549 -10.67 -9.47 18.09
C ARG A 549 -12.01 -9.93 18.66
N ARG A 550 -13.09 -9.19 18.40
CA ARG A 550 -14.44 -9.62 18.79
C ARG A 550 -14.84 -10.89 18.05
N SER A 551 -14.60 -10.95 16.74
CA SER A 551 -14.95 -12.11 15.91
C SER A 551 -14.18 -13.37 16.33
N GLU A 552 -12.89 -13.22 16.65
CA GLU A 552 -12.05 -14.28 17.22
C GLU A 552 -12.60 -14.76 18.57
N HIS A 553 -12.99 -13.83 19.46
CA HIS A 553 -13.57 -14.19 20.75
C HIS A 553 -14.93 -14.92 20.62
N LEU A 554 -15.79 -14.48 19.70
CA LEU A 554 -17.06 -15.14 19.41
C LEU A 554 -16.86 -16.55 18.85
N LEU A 555 -15.89 -16.71 17.95
CA LEU A 555 -15.48 -18.02 17.43
C LEU A 555 -15.08 -18.97 18.54
N ASN A 556 -14.16 -18.55 19.40
CA ASN A 556 -13.62 -19.40 20.46
C ASN A 556 -14.73 -19.78 21.46
N THR A 557 -15.65 -18.86 21.75
CA THR A 557 -16.80 -19.12 22.62
C THR A 557 -17.79 -20.09 21.96
N ALA A 558 -18.12 -19.89 20.67
CA ALA A 558 -19.02 -20.75 19.93
C ALA A 558 -18.45 -22.17 19.76
N ALA A 559 -17.15 -22.28 19.49
CA ALA A 559 -16.44 -23.55 19.40
C ALA A 559 -16.51 -24.35 20.71
N ARG A 560 -16.38 -23.69 21.87
CA ARG A 560 -16.51 -24.32 23.19
C ARG A 560 -17.94 -24.72 23.56
N THR A 561 -18.94 -23.96 23.11
CA THR A 561 -20.34 -24.10 23.56
C THR A 561 -21.18 -25.03 22.66
N ARG A 562 -20.89 -25.11 21.35
CA ARG A 562 -21.64 -25.94 20.38
C ARG A 562 -21.07 -27.37 20.22
N MET A 563 -20.38 -27.90 21.23
CA MET A 563 -19.78 -29.25 21.19
C MET A 563 -20.76 -30.42 21.42
N ASP A 564 -22.05 -30.18 21.67
CA ASP A 564 -23.06 -31.24 21.73
C ASP A 564 -23.41 -31.73 20.31
N PHE A 565 -22.59 -32.61 19.75
CA PHE A 565 -22.93 -33.35 18.54
C PHE A 565 -24.20 -34.19 18.79
N ARG A 566 -25.21 -34.02 17.93
CA ARG A 566 -26.31 -34.97 17.79
C ARG A 566 -26.30 -35.50 16.38
N ALA A 567 -26.22 -36.82 16.23
CA ALA A 567 -26.34 -37.49 14.95
C ALA A 567 -27.67 -37.11 14.27
N ASN A 568 -27.58 -36.26 13.24
CA ASN A 568 -28.76 -35.73 12.54
C ASN A 568 -29.46 -36.75 11.62
N SER A 569 -28.95 -37.98 11.54
CA SER A 569 -29.55 -39.06 10.75
C SER A 569 -29.45 -40.42 11.45
N ALA A 570 -30.40 -41.30 11.14
CA ALA A 570 -30.38 -42.69 11.63
C ALA A 570 -29.11 -43.45 11.19
N MET A 571 -28.53 -43.09 10.04
CA MET A 571 -27.26 -43.65 9.57
C MET A 571 -26.10 -43.19 10.46
N ALA A 572 -26.04 -41.90 10.81
CA ALA A 572 -24.99 -41.38 11.68
C ALA A 572 -25.06 -41.99 13.10
N ASP A 573 -26.26 -42.12 13.66
CA ASP A 573 -26.50 -42.79 14.96
C ASP A 573 -26.16 -44.29 14.89
N ALA A 574 -26.45 -44.96 13.76
CA ALA A 574 -26.07 -46.36 13.55
C ALA A 574 -24.54 -46.55 13.43
N LEU A 575 -23.84 -45.63 12.76
CA LEU A 575 -22.36 -45.65 12.65
C LEU A 575 -21.69 -45.35 14.00
N GLU A 576 -22.28 -44.47 14.80
CA GLU A 576 -21.85 -44.16 16.17
C GLU A 576 -21.99 -45.40 17.07
N ARG A 577 -23.18 -46.01 17.09
CA ARG A 577 -23.45 -47.24 17.86
C ARG A 577 -22.63 -48.44 17.40
N ALA A 578 -22.23 -48.47 16.12
CA ALA A 578 -21.35 -49.50 15.59
C ALA A 578 -19.89 -49.32 16.01
N GLY A 579 -19.54 -48.27 16.76
CA GLY A 579 -18.17 -47.96 17.15
C GLY A 579 -17.29 -47.53 15.97
N LEU A 580 -17.87 -47.30 14.79
CA LEU A 580 -17.15 -46.88 13.58
C LEU A 580 -16.84 -45.38 13.57
N LEU A 581 -17.40 -44.64 14.52
CA LEU A 581 -17.03 -43.25 14.83
C LEU A 581 -16.09 -43.13 16.04
N HIS A 582 -15.63 -44.24 16.64
CA HIS A 582 -14.61 -44.19 17.69
C HIS A 582 -13.22 -43.87 17.09
N GLY A 583 -12.58 -42.81 17.60
CA GLY A 583 -11.46 -42.11 16.97
C GLY A 583 -11.78 -40.65 16.61
N LEU A 584 -13.04 -40.25 16.78
CA LEU A 584 -13.51 -38.87 16.69
C LEU A 584 -13.82 -38.26 18.08
N GLU A 585 -13.55 -38.96 19.18
CA GLU A 585 -13.71 -38.45 20.55
C GLU A 585 -12.38 -38.50 21.32
N VAL A 586 -12.03 -37.33 21.90
CA VAL A 586 -10.94 -37.06 22.88
C VAL A 586 -9.52 -37.01 22.24
N VAL A 587 -8.76 -35.91 22.32
CA VAL A 587 -8.11 -35.32 23.52
C VAL A 587 -7.79 -33.81 23.31
N LEU A 588 -8.49 -32.90 24.02
CA LEU A 588 -7.92 -31.60 24.44
C LEU A 588 -7.34 -31.81 25.85
N ASP A 589 -6.24 -32.54 25.92
CA ASP A 589 -5.41 -32.68 27.11
C ASP A 589 -3.96 -32.59 26.64
N HIS A 590 -3.54 -31.36 26.31
CA HIS A 590 -2.13 -31.00 26.36
C HIS A 590 -1.88 -30.39 27.74
N ASN A 591 -1.64 -31.27 28.72
CA ASN A 591 -0.92 -30.91 29.94
C ASN A 591 0.53 -30.58 29.57
N GLY A 592 1.06 -29.48 30.10
CA GLY A 592 2.51 -29.30 30.27
C GLY A 592 3.04 -27.90 29.97
N ASP A 593 2.99 -27.02 30.98
CA ASP A 593 4.00 -26.00 31.31
C ASP A 593 4.98 -25.54 30.21
N THR A 594 4.46 -24.93 29.15
CA THR A 594 5.26 -24.03 28.31
C THR A 594 4.48 -22.75 28.12
N LEU A 595 4.93 -21.69 28.81
CA LEU A 595 4.48 -20.30 28.70
C LEU A 595 4.67 -19.68 27.29
N ALA A 596 4.80 -20.49 26.23
CA ALA A 596 5.09 -20.08 24.86
C ALA A 596 3.98 -20.40 23.84
N SER A 597 2.92 -21.12 24.20
CA SER A 597 1.81 -21.48 23.28
C SER A 597 0.49 -20.77 23.60
N ALA A 598 0.56 -19.51 24.00
CA ALA A 598 -0.61 -18.63 24.10
C ALA A 598 -1.17 -18.21 22.71
N GLU A 599 -0.50 -18.61 21.63
CA GLU A 599 -0.88 -18.29 20.25
C GLU A 599 -1.38 -19.53 19.50
N ASN A 600 -2.55 -19.37 18.87
CA ASN A 600 -3.15 -20.18 17.82
C ASN A 600 -4.24 -21.18 18.26
N ASP A 601 -5.40 -20.63 18.65
CA ASP A 601 -6.68 -21.32 18.44
C ASP A 601 -6.82 -21.65 16.92
N PRO A 602 -7.20 -22.87 16.52
CA PRO A 602 -7.32 -23.26 15.10
C PRO A 602 -8.22 -22.31 14.28
N TYR A 603 -9.26 -21.73 14.90
CA TYR A 603 -10.15 -20.80 14.21
C TYR A 603 -9.52 -19.41 14.00
N GLU A 604 -8.72 -18.94 14.96
CA GLU A 604 -7.95 -17.69 14.83
C GLU A 604 -6.88 -17.82 13.73
N ARG A 605 -6.25 -19.00 13.66
CA ARG A 605 -5.30 -19.34 12.60
C ARG A 605 -5.96 -19.32 11.22
N LEU A 606 -7.12 -19.98 11.09
CA LEU A 606 -7.90 -19.99 9.85
C LEU A 606 -8.26 -18.58 9.38
N LEU A 607 -8.79 -17.76 10.28
CA LEU A 607 -9.14 -16.37 10.01
C LEU A 607 -7.91 -15.58 9.53
N GLY A 608 -6.76 -15.79 10.17
CA GLY A 608 -5.49 -15.21 9.75
C GLY A 608 -5.06 -15.57 8.35
N LEU A 609 -5.08 -16.86 8.02
CA LEU A 609 -4.69 -17.36 6.70
C LEU A 609 -5.62 -16.85 5.61
N VAL A 610 -6.94 -16.89 5.83
CA VAL A 610 -7.92 -16.37 4.86
C VAL A 610 -7.69 -14.88 4.60
N LEU A 611 -7.44 -14.08 5.64
CA LEU A 611 -7.15 -12.65 5.50
C LEU A 611 -5.79 -12.39 4.84
N LEU A 612 -4.75 -13.16 5.18
CA LEU A 612 -3.43 -13.06 4.57
C LEU A 612 -3.50 -13.33 3.06
N ILE A 613 -4.13 -14.42 2.65
CA ILE A 613 -4.32 -14.77 1.24
C ILE A 613 -5.18 -13.70 0.53
N HIS A 614 -6.24 -13.21 1.18
CA HIS A 614 -7.09 -12.15 0.60
C HIS A 614 -6.40 -10.79 0.51
N SER A 615 -5.40 -10.52 1.35
CA SER A 615 -4.58 -9.31 1.25
C SER A 615 -3.80 -9.27 -0.08
N HIS A 616 -3.39 -10.44 -0.58
CA HIS A 616 -2.80 -10.64 -1.91
C HIS A 616 -3.84 -10.69 -3.04
N GLY A 617 -5.13 -10.52 -2.72
CA GLY A 617 -6.24 -10.42 -3.67
C GLY A 617 -6.74 -11.77 -4.16
N LEU A 618 -6.41 -12.86 -3.46
CA LEU A 618 -6.89 -14.20 -3.77
C LEU A 618 -7.93 -14.64 -2.76
N ARG A 619 -8.74 -15.63 -3.12
CA ARG A 619 -9.63 -16.30 -2.17
C ARG A 619 -9.15 -17.73 -2.01
N MET A 620 -9.16 -18.21 -0.78
CA MET A 620 -8.64 -19.52 -0.43
C MET A 620 -9.69 -20.59 -0.75
N PRO A 621 -9.37 -21.66 -1.48
CA PRO A 621 -10.28 -22.78 -1.66
C PRO A 621 -10.72 -23.38 -0.32
N LEU A 622 -12.01 -23.69 -0.15
CA LEU A 622 -12.56 -24.20 1.11
C LEU A 622 -11.81 -25.46 1.57
N GLU A 623 -11.61 -26.42 0.68
CA GLU A 623 -10.95 -27.68 1.01
C GLU A 623 -9.51 -27.49 1.49
N LEU A 624 -8.83 -26.46 0.97
CA LEU A 624 -7.49 -26.08 1.40
C LEU A 624 -7.53 -25.42 2.77
N ALA A 625 -8.49 -24.54 3.00
CA ALA A 625 -8.72 -23.89 4.28
C ALA A 625 -9.10 -24.88 5.39
N LEU A 626 -9.86 -25.93 5.07
CA LEU A 626 -10.19 -27.01 6.02
C LEU A 626 -8.96 -27.83 6.42
N ARG A 627 -7.97 -27.96 5.54
CA ARG A 627 -6.74 -28.70 5.82
C ARG A 627 -5.81 -27.99 6.80
N THR A 628 -5.83 -26.66 6.87
CA THR A 628 -4.94 -25.88 7.77
C THR A 628 -5.34 -25.99 9.24
N ILE A 629 -6.59 -26.35 9.53
CA ILE A 629 -7.13 -26.55 10.88
C ILE A 629 -7.14 -28.02 11.35
N GLY A 630 -6.74 -28.95 10.48
CA GLY A 630 -6.73 -30.39 10.78
C GLY A 630 -8.13 -31.04 10.86
N ARG A 631 -8.18 -32.36 11.13
CA ARG A 631 -9.43 -33.16 11.16
C ARG A 631 -10.41 -32.74 12.27
N ASP A 632 -9.89 -32.10 13.32
CA ASP A 632 -10.65 -31.80 14.54
C ASP A 632 -11.45 -30.49 14.47
N GLY A 633 -11.05 -29.53 13.63
CA GLY A 633 -11.72 -28.21 13.50
C GLY A 633 -12.96 -28.18 12.59
N VAL A 634 -13.21 -29.25 11.83
CA VAL A 634 -14.12 -29.25 10.65
C VAL A 634 -15.60 -29.44 10.99
N ARG A 635 -15.94 -30.01 12.14
CA ARG A 635 -17.27 -30.61 12.35
C ARG A 635 -18.46 -29.65 12.28
N ASN A 636 -18.26 -28.36 12.56
CA ASN A 636 -19.30 -27.31 12.52
C ASN A 636 -18.84 -26.01 11.84
N LEU A 637 -17.78 -26.04 11.02
CA LEU A 637 -17.17 -24.81 10.48
C LEU A 637 -18.16 -23.89 9.74
N PRO A 638 -19.06 -24.38 8.86
CA PRO A 638 -20.03 -23.51 8.20
C PRO A 638 -20.99 -22.81 9.18
N ASP A 639 -21.42 -23.50 10.24
CA ASP A 639 -22.33 -22.93 11.25
C ASP A 639 -21.60 -21.98 12.22
N LEU A 640 -20.30 -22.20 12.47
CA LEU A 640 -19.43 -21.31 13.24
C LEU A 640 -19.10 -20.03 12.45
N LEU A 641 -18.72 -20.17 11.18
CA LEU A 641 -18.38 -19.05 10.31
C LEU A 641 -19.63 -18.26 9.86
N SER A 642 -20.83 -18.86 9.85
CA SER A 642 -22.05 -18.12 9.47
C SER A 642 -22.41 -16.97 10.41
N GLY A 643 -21.93 -17.01 11.66
CA GLY A 643 -22.09 -15.92 12.63
C GLY A 643 -21.08 -14.77 12.46
N ILE A 644 -20.09 -14.92 11.57
CA ILE A 644 -18.98 -13.99 11.41
C ILE A 644 -19.09 -13.30 10.08
N ASP A 645 -19.21 -11.98 10.12
CA ASP A 645 -19.39 -11.20 8.91
C ASP A 645 -18.07 -10.83 8.21
N ILE A 646 -16.91 -11.04 8.85
CA ILE A 646 -15.56 -10.75 8.30
C ILE A 646 -15.20 -11.69 7.13
N ILE A 647 -15.55 -12.97 7.22
CA ILE A 647 -15.28 -13.97 6.16
C ILE A 647 -16.51 -14.12 5.27
N ARG A 648 -16.28 -14.12 3.96
CA ARG A 648 -17.29 -14.38 2.92
C ARG A 648 -17.02 -15.70 2.22
N TRP A 649 -18.11 -16.36 1.86
CA TRP A 649 -18.15 -17.58 1.06
C TRP A 649 -18.65 -17.22 -0.34
N ASP A 650 -17.87 -17.55 -1.36
CA ASP A 650 -18.31 -17.46 -2.75
C ASP A 650 -18.32 -18.87 -3.35
N GLU A 651 -19.35 -19.14 -4.14
CA GLU A 651 -19.53 -20.39 -4.90
C GLU A 651 -19.39 -20.04 -6.39
N ASP A 652 -18.51 -20.75 -7.09
CA ASP A 652 -18.40 -20.61 -8.54
C ASP A 652 -19.52 -21.36 -9.29
N GLU A 653 -19.58 -21.22 -10.62
CA GLU A 653 -20.60 -21.87 -11.46
C GLU A 653 -20.53 -23.41 -11.42
N VAL A 654 -19.42 -23.97 -10.96
CA VAL A 654 -19.13 -25.41 -10.91
C VAL A 654 -19.37 -25.97 -9.49
N GLY A 655 -19.64 -25.12 -8.51
CA GLY A 655 -19.92 -25.49 -7.13
C GLY A 655 -18.69 -25.53 -6.21
N ASN A 656 -17.54 -24.97 -6.63
CA ASN A 656 -16.39 -24.81 -5.75
C ASN A 656 -16.59 -23.62 -4.82
N TYR A 657 -16.29 -23.82 -3.54
CA TYR A 657 -16.37 -22.77 -2.52
C TYR A 657 -15.00 -22.14 -2.26
N THR A 658 -14.97 -20.81 -2.16
CA THR A 658 -13.79 -20.05 -1.75
C THR A 658 -14.09 -19.13 -0.58
N LEU A 659 -13.09 -18.93 0.27
CA LEU A 659 -13.12 -18.09 1.45
C LEU A 659 -12.28 -16.83 1.22
N GLY A 660 -12.81 -15.67 1.59
CA GLY A 660 -12.10 -14.40 1.53
C GLY A 660 -12.60 -13.41 2.56
N GLY A 661 -11.89 -12.30 2.73
CA GLY A 661 -12.42 -11.14 3.45
C GLY A 661 -13.55 -10.46 2.67
N ARG A 662 -14.20 -9.47 3.29
CA ARG A 662 -15.22 -8.64 2.63
C ARG A 662 -14.66 -7.84 1.45
N ASN A 663 -13.44 -7.32 1.60
CA ASN A 663 -12.69 -6.59 0.59
C ASN A 663 -11.19 -6.86 0.81
N GLN A 664 -10.41 -6.87 -0.28
CA GLN A 664 -8.95 -6.94 -0.27
C GLN A 664 -8.31 -5.85 0.60
N LEU A 665 -8.82 -4.60 0.55
CA LEU A 665 -8.25 -3.51 1.34
C LEU A 665 -8.41 -3.79 2.85
N GLU A 666 -9.59 -4.23 3.26
CA GLU A 666 -9.87 -4.59 4.65
C GLU A 666 -8.97 -5.75 5.10
N ALA A 667 -8.80 -6.77 4.26
CA ALA A 667 -7.89 -7.88 4.54
C ALA A 667 -6.44 -7.40 4.72
N ARG A 668 -5.95 -6.48 3.88
CA ARG A 668 -4.62 -5.87 4.05
C ARG A 668 -4.48 -5.13 5.38
N LEU A 669 -5.47 -4.30 5.75
CA LEU A 669 -5.45 -3.54 6.99
C LEU A 669 -5.48 -4.45 8.22
N LEU A 670 -6.29 -5.51 8.17
CA LEU A 670 -6.39 -6.49 9.24
C LEU A 670 -5.08 -7.30 9.40
N THR A 671 -4.48 -7.77 8.31
CA THR A 671 -3.19 -8.45 8.34
C THR A 671 -2.08 -7.55 8.91
N GLN A 672 -2.06 -6.26 8.52
CA GLN A 672 -1.13 -5.28 9.09
C GLN A 672 -1.39 -5.01 10.58
N ALA A 673 -2.65 -4.89 10.99
CA ALA A 673 -3.02 -4.64 12.38
C ALA A 673 -2.68 -5.82 13.32
N ARG A 674 -2.65 -7.06 12.79
CA ARG A 674 -2.13 -8.23 13.53
C ARG A 674 -0.63 -8.16 13.79
N GLY A 675 0.11 -7.29 13.09
CA GLY A 675 1.53 -7.09 13.31
C GLY A 675 2.39 -8.33 13.05
N SER A 676 1.90 -9.26 12.21
CA SER A 676 2.68 -10.45 11.83
C SER A 676 3.87 -10.00 11.00
N GLY A 677 5.09 -10.23 11.50
CA GLY A 677 6.31 -9.96 10.74
C GLY A 677 6.31 -10.73 9.42
N LYS A 678 7.01 -10.19 8.40
CA LYS A 678 7.02 -10.79 7.06
C LYS A 678 7.54 -12.23 7.02
N GLY A 679 8.42 -12.61 7.94
CA GLY A 679 8.84 -14.00 8.09
C GLY A 679 7.72 -14.93 8.55
N ARG A 680 6.89 -14.51 9.50
CA ARG A 680 5.73 -15.32 9.95
C ARG A 680 4.69 -15.46 8.85
N GLU A 681 4.43 -14.37 8.10
CA GLU A 681 3.55 -14.43 6.93
C GLU A 681 4.09 -15.39 5.86
N ALA A 682 5.40 -15.39 5.62
CA ALA A 682 6.03 -16.31 4.67
C ALA A 682 5.86 -17.77 5.10
N SER A 683 6.18 -18.12 6.34
CA SER A 683 6.01 -19.50 6.83
C SER A 683 4.55 -19.96 6.78
N GLN A 684 3.59 -19.06 7.02
CA GLN A 684 2.17 -19.34 6.85
C GLN A 684 1.77 -19.61 5.39
N ILE A 685 2.37 -18.89 4.45
CA ILE A 685 2.15 -19.11 3.01
C ILE A 685 2.78 -20.44 2.56
N ALA A 686 4.00 -20.74 3.03
CA ALA A 686 4.71 -21.99 2.77
C ALA A 686 3.88 -23.20 3.22
N GLU A 687 3.36 -23.17 4.45
CA GLU A 687 2.44 -24.19 4.96
C GLU A 687 1.19 -24.36 4.08
N VAL A 688 0.60 -23.25 3.60
CA VAL A 688 -0.56 -23.33 2.69
C VAL A 688 -0.19 -24.02 1.39
N LEU A 689 0.99 -23.77 0.83
CA LEU A 689 1.49 -24.43 -0.38
C LEU A 689 1.72 -25.93 -0.17
N GLU A 690 2.26 -26.33 0.98
CA GLU A 690 2.46 -27.75 1.35
C GLU A 690 1.14 -28.52 1.44
N LEU A 691 0.08 -27.84 1.88
CA LEU A 691 -1.23 -28.46 2.03
C LEU A 691 -1.99 -28.63 0.71
N VAL A 692 -1.59 -27.96 -0.38
CA VAL A 692 -2.25 -28.04 -1.71
C VAL A 692 -2.31 -29.48 -2.21
N ARG A 693 -3.44 -29.84 -2.83
CA ARG A 693 -3.64 -31.16 -3.43
C ARG A 693 -3.97 -31.06 -4.92
N PRO A 694 -3.21 -31.72 -5.81
CA PRO A 694 -3.56 -31.78 -7.22
C PRO A 694 -4.80 -32.67 -7.43
N ASP A 695 -5.72 -32.18 -8.26
CA ASP A 695 -6.82 -33.00 -8.78
C ASP A 695 -6.36 -33.75 -10.03
N ALA A 696 -6.13 -35.05 -9.87
CA ALA A 696 -5.71 -35.93 -10.96
C ALA A 696 -6.75 -36.07 -12.09
N ARG A 697 -8.02 -35.70 -11.86
CA ARG A 697 -9.08 -35.76 -12.87
C ARG A 697 -9.22 -34.47 -13.66
N ALA A 698 -8.73 -33.35 -13.13
CA ALA A 698 -8.84 -32.05 -13.76
C ALA A 698 -7.65 -31.79 -14.69
N ARG A 699 -7.95 -31.42 -15.94
CA ARG A 699 -6.92 -31.02 -16.90
C ARG A 699 -6.24 -29.74 -16.39
N GLY A 700 -4.97 -29.84 -15.96
CA GLY A 700 -4.23 -28.72 -15.37
C GLY A 700 -4.17 -28.71 -13.83
N GLY A 701 -4.60 -29.79 -13.15
CA GLY A 701 -4.34 -30.00 -11.73
C GLY A 701 -5.42 -29.45 -10.78
N GLY A 702 -6.46 -28.81 -11.32
CA GLY A 702 -7.63 -28.36 -10.56
C GLY A 702 -7.46 -26.98 -9.89
N PRO A 703 -8.51 -26.52 -9.19
CA PRO A 703 -8.59 -25.15 -8.68
C PRO A 703 -7.52 -24.80 -7.63
N GLU A 704 -7.01 -25.79 -6.88
CA GLU A 704 -5.96 -25.55 -5.88
C GLU A 704 -4.58 -25.35 -6.51
N ILE A 705 -4.29 -26.04 -7.60
CA ILE A 705 -3.05 -25.83 -8.36
C ILE A 705 -3.06 -24.46 -9.03
N ASP A 706 -4.19 -24.07 -9.62
CA ASP A 706 -4.32 -22.73 -10.20
C ASP A 706 -4.23 -21.64 -9.11
N PHE A 707 -4.81 -21.88 -7.93
CA PHE A 707 -4.62 -21.02 -6.75
C PHE A 707 -3.15 -20.90 -6.35
N ALA A 708 -2.40 -22.00 -6.25
CA ALA A 708 -0.99 -22.00 -5.88
C ALA A 708 -0.13 -21.23 -6.90
N LEU A 709 -0.32 -21.48 -8.19
CA LEU A 709 0.42 -20.81 -9.26
C LEU A 709 0.15 -19.30 -9.31
N GLU A 710 -1.10 -18.90 -9.09
CA GLU A 710 -1.49 -17.49 -9.01
C GLU A 710 -0.92 -16.83 -7.74
N LEU A 711 -0.95 -17.51 -6.59
CA LEU A 711 -0.36 -17.04 -5.34
C LEU A 711 1.15 -16.78 -5.50
N LEU A 712 1.88 -17.76 -6.04
CA LEU A 712 3.32 -17.65 -6.33
C LEU A 712 3.64 -16.52 -7.31
N THR A 713 2.73 -16.24 -8.25
CA THR A 713 2.90 -15.11 -9.19
C THR A 713 2.77 -13.76 -8.48
N ARG A 714 1.89 -13.66 -7.48
CA ARG A 714 1.66 -12.40 -6.73
C ARG A 714 2.67 -12.12 -5.63
N ILE A 715 3.26 -13.15 -5.03
CA ILE A 715 4.29 -13.01 -4.00
C ILE A 715 5.72 -13.13 -4.54
N GLY A 716 5.85 -13.56 -5.80
CA GLY A 716 7.12 -13.90 -6.42
C GLY A 716 7.88 -12.72 -7.06
N PRO A 717 9.02 -12.99 -7.69
CA PRO A 717 9.96 -11.98 -8.19
C PRO A 717 9.38 -10.97 -9.20
N GLN A 718 8.33 -11.37 -9.92
CA GLN A 718 7.69 -10.60 -10.99
C GLN A 718 6.60 -9.64 -10.46
N SER A 719 6.32 -9.64 -9.15
CA SER A 719 5.29 -8.81 -8.53
C SER A 719 5.68 -7.32 -8.47
N ASP A 720 4.69 -6.46 -8.14
CA ASP A 720 4.90 -5.03 -7.91
C ASP A 720 5.86 -4.76 -6.73
N ARG A 721 6.41 -3.54 -6.65
CA ARG A 721 7.42 -3.14 -5.64
C ARG A 721 7.01 -3.48 -4.20
N ASP A 722 5.74 -3.24 -3.83
CA ASP A 722 5.21 -3.51 -2.49
C ASP A 722 5.03 -5.01 -2.20
N GLN A 723 5.04 -5.86 -3.23
CA GLN A 723 4.84 -7.30 -3.12
C GLN A 723 6.17 -8.10 -3.14
N ARG A 724 7.31 -7.46 -3.49
CA ARG A 724 8.66 -8.07 -3.46
C ARG A 724 9.26 -8.21 -2.05
N LEU A 725 8.43 -8.07 -1.01
CA LEU A 725 8.85 -8.10 0.40
C LEU A 725 9.34 -9.48 0.84
N TYR A 726 8.87 -10.55 0.20
CA TYR A 726 9.22 -11.93 0.56
C TYR A 726 10.52 -12.44 -0.06
N GLY A 727 11.34 -11.58 -0.67
CA GLY A 727 12.56 -12.03 -1.35
C GLY A 727 13.55 -12.82 -0.49
N ALA A 728 13.56 -12.62 0.83
CA ALA A 728 14.38 -13.42 1.76
C ALA A 728 13.83 -14.85 1.99
N HIS A 729 12.56 -15.08 1.69
CA HIS A 729 11.80 -16.31 1.94
C HIS A 729 11.50 -17.09 0.65
N TYR A 730 12.07 -16.69 -0.48
CA TYR A 730 11.83 -17.39 -1.75
C TYR A 730 12.33 -18.84 -1.76
N LEU A 731 13.40 -19.14 -1.01
CA LEU A 731 13.87 -20.52 -0.86
C LEU A 731 12.85 -21.37 -0.11
N GLU A 732 12.28 -20.86 0.99
CA GLU A 732 11.21 -21.51 1.75
C GLU A 732 10.00 -21.83 0.86
N PHE A 733 9.57 -20.89 0.01
CA PHE A 733 8.50 -21.15 -0.97
C PHE A 733 8.90 -22.17 -2.02
N ALA A 734 10.14 -22.15 -2.50
CA ALA A 734 10.61 -23.10 -3.49
C ALA A 734 10.61 -24.53 -2.93
N ASP A 735 11.04 -24.72 -1.68
CA ASP A 735 11.04 -26.02 -1.01
C ASP A 735 9.62 -26.57 -0.85
N SER A 736 8.65 -25.75 -0.42
CA SER A 736 7.24 -26.16 -0.36
C SER A 736 6.66 -26.52 -1.74
N VAL A 737 7.11 -25.84 -2.81
CA VAL A 737 6.70 -26.18 -4.19
C VAL A 737 7.35 -27.48 -4.67
N ALA A 738 8.61 -27.73 -4.32
CA ALA A 738 9.29 -28.98 -4.64
C ALA A 738 8.55 -30.19 -4.03
N GLU A 739 8.13 -30.09 -2.77
CA GLU A 739 7.32 -31.12 -2.11
C GLU A 739 5.93 -31.30 -2.76
N LEU A 740 5.35 -30.22 -3.30
CA LEU A 740 4.12 -30.30 -4.08
C LEU A 740 4.36 -31.02 -5.41
N CYS A 741 5.46 -30.74 -6.12
CA CYS A 741 5.83 -31.40 -7.38
C CYS A 741 5.91 -32.92 -7.23
N MET A 742 6.49 -33.43 -6.12
CA MET A 742 6.59 -34.87 -5.85
C MET A 742 5.23 -35.61 -5.80
N ARG A 743 4.13 -34.87 -5.59
CA ARG A 743 2.76 -35.42 -5.49
C ARG A 743 1.97 -35.27 -6.80
N VAL A 744 2.53 -34.62 -7.81
CA VAL A 744 1.85 -34.31 -9.07
C VAL A 744 2.22 -35.35 -10.14
N ALA A 745 1.22 -36.11 -10.59
CA ALA A 745 1.39 -37.09 -11.66
C ALA A 745 1.20 -36.50 -13.08
N ASP A 746 0.53 -35.34 -13.21
CA ASP A 746 0.32 -34.69 -14.52
C ASP A 746 1.60 -33.95 -14.95
N PRO A 747 2.24 -34.34 -16.07
CA PRO A 747 3.52 -33.75 -16.49
C PRO A 747 3.44 -32.26 -16.84
N VAL A 748 2.28 -31.77 -17.31
CA VAL A 748 2.08 -30.36 -17.65
C VAL A 748 2.00 -29.52 -16.39
N VAL A 749 1.30 -30.03 -15.37
CA VAL A 749 1.22 -29.37 -14.06
C VAL A 749 2.57 -29.38 -13.37
N HIS A 750 3.26 -30.52 -13.40
CA HIS A 750 4.61 -30.68 -12.88
C HIS A 750 5.53 -29.62 -13.49
N ALA A 751 5.57 -29.51 -14.82
CA ALA A 751 6.38 -28.52 -15.52
C ALA A 751 6.05 -27.05 -15.13
N ARG A 752 4.78 -26.71 -14.91
CA ARG A 752 4.38 -25.35 -14.47
C ARG A 752 4.86 -25.03 -13.07
N LEU A 753 4.80 -25.99 -12.14
CA LEU A 753 5.25 -25.83 -10.77
C LEU A 753 6.78 -25.80 -10.68
N THR A 754 7.46 -26.71 -11.37
CA THR A 754 8.93 -26.72 -11.48
C THR A 754 9.44 -25.38 -12.01
N HIS A 755 8.81 -24.81 -13.04
CA HIS A 755 9.19 -23.48 -13.52
C HIS A 755 9.10 -22.40 -12.43
N LYS A 756 8.10 -22.46 -11.53
CA LYS A 756 8.00 -21.52 -10.39
C LYS A 756 9.05 -21.79 -9.33
N GLU A 757 9.27 -23.06 -8.98
CA GLU A 757 10.33 -23.48 -8.05
C GLU A 757 11.71 -22.96 -8.50
N VAL A 758 12.09 -23.28 -9.73
CA VAL A 758 13.38 -22.93 -10.32
C VAL A 758 13.59 -21.43 -10.34
N ASN A 759 12.56 -20.68 -10.76
CA ASN A 759 12.59 -19.22 -10.75
C ASN A 759 12.80 -18.66 -9.34
N LEU A 760 12.14 -19.21 -8.31
CA LEU A 760 12.26 -18.78 -6.92
C LEU A 760 13.65 -19.08 -6.34
N ARG A 761 14.19 -20.29 -6.54
CA ARG A 761 15.54 -20.67 -6.09
C ARG A 761 16.61 -19.74 -6.69
N ARG A 762 16.57 -19.53 -8.00
CA ARG A 762 17.49 -18.63 -8.71
C ARG A 762 17.39 -17.19 -8.21
N GLU A 763 16.17 -16.69 -8.06
CA GLU A 763 15.90 -15.31 -7.65
C GLU A 763 16.20 -15.05 -6.16
N TRP A 764 16.18 -16.08 -5.33
CA TRP A 764 16.70 -16.05 -3.97
C TRP A 764 18.22 -15.92 -3.98
N ALA A 765 18.94 -16.81 -4.68
CA ALA A 765 20.40 -16.81 -4.74
C ALA A 765 20.95 -15.46 -5.24
N VAL A 766 20.41 -14.92 -6.33
CA VAL A 766 20.82 -13.60 -6.88
C VAL A 766 20.56 -12.46 -5.89
N ARG A 767 19.50 -12.53 -5.08
CA ARG A 767 19.19 -11.50 -4.07
C ARG A 767 20.10 -11.59 -2.86
N ASP A 768 20.36 -12.81 -2.39
CA ASP A 768 21.27 -13.07 -1.29
C ASP A 768 22.67 -12.55 -1.64
N GLN A 769 23.14 -12.87 -2.85
CA GLN A 769 24.41 -12.37 -3.38
C GLN A 769 24.50 -10.82 -3.41
N ARG A 770 23.45 -10.14 -3.90
CA ARG A 770 23.39 -8.66 -3.91
C ARG A 770 23.33 -8.02 -2.53
N ARG A 771 22.97 -8.78 -1.50
CA ARG A 771 22.96 -8.35 -0.10
C ARG A 771 24.26 -8.69 0.62
N GLU A 772 25.25 -9.20 -0.11
CA GLU A 772 26.49 -9.74 0.47
C GLU A 772 26.17 -10.83 1.51
N GLY A 773 25.21 -11.69 1.18
CA GLY A 773 24.83 -12.84 1.98
C GLY A 773 26.02 -13.77 2.23
N THR A 774 26.08 -14.34 3.42
CA THR A 774 27.31 -14.90 3.99
C THR A 774 27.62 -16.34 3.59
N ASP A 775 26.71 -17.03 2.87
CA ASP A 775 26.82 -18.46 2.57
C ASP A 775 26.78 -18.77 1.06
N PRO A 776 27.94 -18.73 0.37
CA PRO A 776 28.06 -19.15 -1.03
C PRO A 776 27.69 -20.61 -1.29
N ASP A 777 27.92 -21.51 -0.33
CA ASP A 777 27.63 -22.94 -0.49
C ASP A 777 26.11 -23.17 -0.52
N MET A 778 25.36 -22.47 0.33
CA MET A 778 23.89 -22.51 0.32
C MET A 778 23.31 -21.94 -0.99
N ARG A 779 23.91 -20.89 -1.55
CA ARG A 779 23.51 -20.36 -2.87
C ARG A 779 23.79 -21.36 -3.99
N MET A 780 24.95 -22.00 -3.98
CA MET A 780 25.28 -23.02 -4.97
C MET A 780 24.32 -24.21 -4.89
N ALA A 781 24.07 -24.74 -3.69
CA ALA A 781 23.14 -25.84 -3.49
C ALA A 781 21.72 -25.52 -3.97
N ALA A 782 21.23 -24.29 -3.74
CA ALA A 782 19.93 -23.84 -4.24
C ALA A 782 19.88 -23.80 -5.78
N LEU A 783 20.96 -23.39 -6.44
CA LEU A 783 21.06 -23.37 -7.89
C LEU A 783 21.22 -24.77 -8.50
N GLU A 784 21.98 -25.66 -7.87
CA GLU A 784 22.10 -27.07 -8.27
C GLU A 784 20.76 -27.80 -8.21
N ALA A 785 20.00 -27.61 -7.11
CA ALA A 785 18.64 -28.15 -7.00
C ALA A 785 17.70 -27.60 -8.10
N ALA A 786 17.83 -26.31 -8.44
CA ALA A 786 17.07 -25.70 -9.53
C ALA A 786 17.44 -26.29 -10.91
N GLN A 787 18.73 -26.56 -11.14
CA GLN A 787 19.22 -27.18 -12.36
C GLN A 787 18.73 -28.62 -12.49
N GLU A 788 18.80 -29.42 -11.42
CA GLU A 788 18.33 -30.81 -11.42
C GLU A 788 16.84 -30.88 -11.75
N ALA A 789 16.03 -30.03 -11.11
CA ALA A 789 14.59 -29.99 -11.32
C ALA A 789 14.19 -29.61 -12.75
N VAL A 790 14.84 -28.60 -13.36
CA VAL A 790 14.55 -28.21 -14.75
C VAL A 790 15.05 -29.25 -15.76
N ASP A 791 16.23 -29.84 -15.53
CA ASP A 791 16.82 -30.85 -16.41
C ASP A 791 15.99 -32.15 -16.41
N GLU A 792 15.39 -32.52 -15.28
CA GLU A 792 14.45 -33.65 -15.18
C GLU A 792 13.18 -33.44 -16.03
N VAL A 793 12.56 -32.26 -15.91
CA VAL A 793 11.35 -31.95 -16.68
C VAL A 793 11.66 -31.85 -18.17
N LEU A 794 12.78 -31.25 -18.56
CA LEU A 794 13.16 -31.14 -19.96
C LEU A 794 13.50 -32.51 -20.59
N ARG A 795 14.11 -33.43 -19.84
CA ARG A 795 14.36 -34.81 -20.30
C ARG A 795 13.08 -35.57 -20.61
N SER A 796 12.02 -35.36 -19.84
CA SER A 796 10.71 -36.00 -20.05
C SER A 796 9.77 -35.23 -21.00
N ALA A 797 10.13 -34.00 -21.39
CA ALA A 797 9.28 -33.10 -22.16
C ALA A 797 8.96 -33.58 -23.59
N GLU A 798 9.91 -34.30 -24.22
CA GLU A 798 9.77 -34.80 -25.60
C GLU A 798 8.75 -35.94 -25.68
N ASP A 799 8.75 -36.83 -24.70
CA ASP A 799 7.80 -37.96 -24.61
C ASP A 799 6.37 -37.52 -24.31
N VAL A 800 6.22 -36.39 -23.62
CA VAL A 800 4.96 -35.89 -23.06
C VAL A 800 4.21 -34.94 -23.99
N GLY A 801 4.88 -34.35 -24.98
CA GLY A 801 4.28 -33.37 -25.89
C GLY A 801 3.93 -32.05 -25.21
N LEU A 802 4.84 -31.52 -24.37
CA LEU A 802 4.65 -30.23 -23.71
C LEU A 802 4.44 -29.09 -24.73
N ARG A 803 3.57 -28.13 -24.38
CA ARG A 803 3.31 -26.95 -25.22
C ARG A 803 4.61 -26.15 -25.41
N PRO A 804 4.88 -25.58 -26.62
CA PRO A 804 6.10 -24.81 -26.89
C PRO A 804 6.37 -23.68 -25.90
N GLN A 805 5.32 -23.01 -25.40
CA GLN A 805 5.47 -21.93 -24.40
C GLN A 805 6.06 -22.40 -23.07
N ILE A 806 5.67 -23.60 -22.60
CA ILE A 806 6.19 -24.13 -21.33
C ILE A 806 7.65 -24.53 -21.53
N ARG A 807 7.98 -25.17 -22.67
CA ARG A 807 9.35 -25.52 -23.05
C ARG A 807 10.26 -24.29 -23.13
N LEU A 808 9.81 -23.25 -23.83
CA LEU A 808 10.51 -21.96 -23.92
C LEU A 808 10.89 -21.42 -22.53
N ASN A 809 9.90 -21.34 -21.64
CA ASN A 809 10.13 -20.83 -20.29
C ASN A 809 11.13 -21.69 -19.50
N LEU A 810 11.05 -23.02 -19.63
CA LEU A 810 11.98 -23.95 -18.99
C LEU A 810 13.40 -23.82 -19.54
N TYR A 811 13.59 -23.74 -20.86
CA TYR A 811 14.92 -23.54 -21.47
C TYR A 811 15.54 -22.19 -21.07
N VAL A 812 14.72 -21.13 -20.96
CA VAL A 812 15.18 -19.81 -20.48
C VAL A 812 15.62 -19.90 -19.01
N GLU A 813 14.85 -20.57 -18.16
CA GLU A 813 15.25 -20.75 -16.76
C GLU A 813 16.48 -21.66 -16.62
N GLN A 814 16.59 -22.74 -17.40
CA GLN A 814 17.78 -23.60 -17.45
C GLN A 814 19.04 -22.80 -17.80
N ALA A 815 18.98 -21.99 -18.87
CA ALA A 815 20.08 -21.09 -19.25
C ALA A 815 20.41 -20.08 -18.14
N SER A 816 19.38 -19.53 -17.48
CA SER A 816 19.54 -18.53 -16.42
C SER A 816 20.16 -19.11 -15.14
N VAL A 817 19.75 -20.33 -14.74
CA VAL A 817 20.30 -21.04 -13.58
C VAL A 817 21.76 -21.39 -13.80
N ARG A 818 22.10 -22.01 -14.94
CA ARG A 818 23.49 -22.33 -15.30
C ARG A 818 24.36 -21.09 -15.36
N GLY A 819 23.84 -20.00 -15.93
CA GLY A 819 24.50 -18.70 -15.90
C GLY A 819 24.76 -18.18 -14.48
N SER A 820 23.81 -18.38 -13.56
CA SER A 820 23.94 -17.95 -12.16
C SER A 820 24.94 -18.83 -11.40
N GLN A 821 24.99 -20.13 -11.67
CA GLN A 821 26.01 -21.02 -11.12
C GLN A 821 27.40 -20.62 -11.57
N LEU A 822 27.58 -20.36 -12.87
CA LEU A 822 28.84 -19.88 -13.41
C LEU A 822 29.24 -18.53 -12.78
N TYR A 823 28.26 -17.64 -12.56
CA TYR A 823 28.52 -16.38 -11.88
C TYR A 823 29.04 -16.57 -10.45
N GLU A 824 28.38 -17.42 -9.65
CA GLU A 824 28.82 -17.75 -8.29
C GLU A 824 30.23 -18.37 -8.29
N LEU A 825 30.51 -19.33 -9.19
CA LEU A 825 31.84 -19.95 -9.28
C LEU A 825 32.97 -18.99 -9.66
N LEU A 826 32.65 -17.86 -10.29
CA LEU A 826 33.64 -16.89 -10.75
C LEU A 826 33.79 -15.67 -9.82
N HIS A 827 32.82 -15.41 -8.93
CA HIS A 827 32.73 -14.16 -8.16
C HIS A 827 32.45 -14.35 -6.65
N SER A 828 32.49 -15.57 -6.12
CA SER A 828 32.11 -15.87 -4.72
C SER A 828 33.14 -15.50 -3.64
N ASP A 829 34.32 -14.96 -3.98
CA ASP A 829 35.26 -14.47 -2.97
C ASP A 829 34.84 -13.08 -2.44
N SER A 830 35.03 -12.88 -1.13
CA SER A 830 34.55 -11.75 -0.30
C SER A 830 34.92 -10.34 -0.79
N ASP A 831 35.88 -10.21 -1.71
CA ASP A 831 36.33 -8.95 -2.32
C ASP A 831 35.86 -8.76 -3.78
N GLY A 832 34.99 -9.63 -4.31
CA GLY A 832 34.63 -9.65 -5.74
C GLY A 832 35.82 -10.01 -6.65
N ARG A 833 36.84 -10.66 -6.07
CA ARG A 833 37.99 -11.22 -6.78
C ARG A 833 37.71 -12.65 -7.19
N LEU A 834 38.47 -13.15 -8.18
CA LEU A 834 38.44 -14.55 -8.56
C LEU A 834 38.68 -15.44 -7.33
N PRO A 835 37.89 -16.52 -7.15
CA PRO A 835 38.10 -17.45 -6.05
C PRO A 835 39.51 -18.03 -6.10
N SER A 836 40.04 -18.41 -4.94
CA SER A 836 41.41 -18.92 -4.78
C SER A 836 41.68 -20.20 -5.59
N SER A 837 40.63 -20.86 -6.08
CA SER A 837 40.69 -22.00 -7.00
C SER A 837 39.51 -21.90 -7.98
N PRO A 838 39.66 -21.18 -9.11
CA PRO A 838 38.60 -21.08 -10.10
C PRO A 838 38.40 -22.43 -10.82
N PRO A 839 37.19 -22.69 -11.36
CA PRO A 839 36.97 -23.86 -12.20
C PRO A 839 37.90 -23.85 -13.43
N SER A 840 38.19 -25.04 -13.97
CA SER A 840 39.02 -25.16 -15.16
C SER A 840 38.36 -24.48 -16.37
N GLU A 841 39.17 -23.96 -17.28
CA GLU A 841 38.67 -23.37 -18.53
C GLU A 841 37.80 -24.35 -19.34
N ALA A 842 38.14 -25.64 -19.32
CA ALA A 842 37.36 -26.69 -19.96
C ALA A 842 35.94 -26.78 -19.37
N TYR A 843 35.80 -26.76 -18.03
CA TYR A 843 34.50 -26.76 -17.36
C TYR A 843 33.67 -25.52 -17.71
N ILE A 844 34.30 -24.34 -17.69
CA ILE A 844 33.63 -23.07 -18.04
C ILE A 844 33.11 -23.14 -19.48
N THR A 845 33.93 -23.64 -20.40
CA THR A 845 33.59 -23.76 -21.82
C THR A 845 32.42 -24.74 -22.03
N ASP A 846 32.43 -25.88 -21.33
CA ASP A 846 31.34 -26.87 -21.39
C ASP A 846 30.00 -26.28 -20.89
N GLU A 847 30.02 -25.53 -19.79
CA GLU A 847 28.83 -24.84 -19.27
C GLU A 847 28.33 -23.74 -20.21
N LEU A 848 29.23 -22.96 -20.82
CA LEU A 848 28.86 -21.96 -21.83
C LEU A 848 28.20 -22.63 -23.05
N GLN A 849 28.68 -23.79 -23.49
CA GLN A 849 28.06 -24.57 -24.56
C GLN A 849 26.68 -25.12 -24.14
N ALA A 850 26.50 -25.54 -22.89
CA ALA A 850 25.21 -25.97 -22.37
C ALA A 850 24.19 -24.80 -22.34
N ILE A 851 24.62 -23.62 -21.92
CA ILE A 851 23.81 -22.39 -21.95
C ILE A 851 23.42 -22.03 -23.39
N GLN A 852 24.36 -22.08 -24.33
CA GLN A 852 24.09 -21.81 -25.75
C GLN A 852 23.06 -22.78 -26.35
N ARG A 853 23.18 -24.08 -26.06
CA ARG A 853 22.19 -25.09 -26.48
C ARG A 853 20.80 -24.82 -25.89
N SER A 854 20.72 -24.39 -24.64
CA SER A 854 19.47 -24.01 -23.97
C SER A 854 18.84 -22.80 -24.65
N VAL A 855 19.64 -21.78 -24.98
CA VAL A 855 19.20 -20.56 -25.69
C VAL A 855 18.71 -20.89 -27.11
N GLN A 856 19.42 -21.74 -27.85
CA GLN A 856 18.98 -22.20 -29.17
C GLN A 856 17.67 -22.99 -29.09
N SER A 857 17.52 -23.86 -28.09
CA SER A 857 16.29 -24.63 -27.85
C SER A 857 15.10 -23.74 -27.45
N ALA A 858 15.36 -22.64 -26.74
CA ALA A 858 14.35 -21.63 -26.46
C ALA A 858 13.91 -20.91 -27.74
N LEU A 859 14.86 -20.51 -28.59
CA LEU A 859 14.57 -19.80 -29.85
C LEU A 859 13.91 -20.70 -30.91
N SER A 860 14.10 -22.01 -30.86
CA SER A 860 13.33 -22.93 -31.71
C SER A 860 11.86 -23.01 -31.31
N CYS A 861 11.52 -22.69 -30.04
CA CYS A 861 10.14 -22.59 -29.57
C CYS A 861 9.48 -21.25 -29.97
N GLU A 862 10.22 -20.14 -29.90
CA GLU A 862 9.79 -18.80 -30.33
C GLU A 862 11.00 -17.98 -30.85
N GLY A 863 11.14 -17.86 -32.17
CA GLY A 863 12.35 -17.30 -32.81
C GLY A 863 12.59 -15.81 -32.57
N THR A 864 11.55 -15.04 -32.21
CA THR A 864 11.64 -13.59 -31.97
C THR A 864 11.81 -13.21 -30.50
N ASN A 865 11.96 -14.19 -29.60
CA ASN A 865 12.02 -13.91 -28.17
C ASN A 865 13.40 -13.36 -27.76
N TYR A 866 13.43 -12.17 -27.16
CA TYR A 866 14.68 -11.53 -26.72
C TYR A 866 15.23 -12.12 -25.41
N TYR A 867 14.39 -12.67 -24.51
CA TYR A 867 14.83 -13.11 -23.18
C TYR A 867 15.95 -14.17 -23.19
N PRO A 868 15.92 -15.22 -24.03
CA PRO A 868 17.03 -16.18 -24.13
C PRO A 868 18.36 -15.51 -24.52
N VAL A 869 18.31 -14.52 -25.42
CA VAL A 869 19.51 -13.80 -25.88
C VAL A 869 20.00 -12.83 -24.81
N ASP A 870 19.11 -12.17 -24.07
CA ASP A 870 19.47 -11.37 -22.89
C ASP A 870 20.24 -12.21 -21.87
N VAL A 871 19.84 -13.47 -21.68
CA VAL A 871 20.53 -14.42 -20.80
C VAL A 871 21.97 -14.67 -21.25
N LEU A 872 22.15 -15.04 -22.52
CA LEU A 872 23.47 -15.25 -23.10
C LEU A 872 24.35 -13.99 -22.96
N CYS A 873 23.77 -12.80 -23.18
CA CYS A 873 24.49 -11.54 -23.10
C CYS A 873 25.04 -11.26 -21.71
N TRP A 874 24.24 -11.39 -20.65
CA TRP A 874 24.74 -11.11 -19.30
C TRP A 874 25.74 -12.16 -18.82
N VAL A 875 25.57 -13.44 -19.20
CA VAL A 875 26.55 -14.51 -18.91
C VAL A 875 27.88 -14.22 -19.61
N CYS A 876 27.82 -13.86 -20.90
CA CYS A 876 28.99 -13.48 -21.69
C CYS A 876 29.76 -12.32 -21.03
N LEU A 877 29.06 -11.23 -20.69
CA LEU A 877 29.64 -10.07 -20.04
C LEU A 877 30.33 -10.41 -18.71
N ASN A 878 29.68 -11.20 -17.86
CA ASN A 878 30.24 -11.56 -16.56
C ASN A 878 31.44 -12.50 -16.67
N THR A 879 31.39 -13.45 -17.60
CA THR A 879 32.48 -14.42 -17.80
C THR A 879 33.73 -13.75 -18.37
N LEU A 880 33.56 -12.83 -19.33
CA LEU A 880 34.68 -12.07 -19.91
C LEU A 880 35.31 -11.11 -18.89
N LYS A 881 34.50 -10.46 -18.06
CA LYS A 881 35.00 -9.58 -16.99
C LYS A 881 35.80 -10.33 -15.93
N ALA A 882 35.50 -11.61 -15.71
CA ALA A 882 36.28 -12.45 -14.80
C ALA A 882 37.69 -12.77 -15.32
N GLY A 883 37.96 -12.64 -16.63
CA GLY A 883 39.31 -12.80 -17.20
C GLY A 883 39.89 -14.21 -17.12
N VAL A 884 39.03 -15.24 -17.08
CA VAL A 884 39.40 -16.66 -16.86
C VAL A 884 39.54 -17.48 -18.14
N LEU A 885 39.11 -16.92 -19.28
CA LEU A 885 39.14 -17.58 -20.58
C LEU A 885 40.42 -17.20 -21.34
N SER A 886 40.94 -18.13 -22.14
CA SER A 886 41.94 -17.81 -23.15
C SER A 886 41.40 -16.78 -24.16
N ASP A 887 42.31 -16.15 -24.90
CA ASP A 887 41.95 -15.23 -26.00
C ASP A 887 41.04 -15.94 -27.03
N GLU A 888 41.28 -17.23 -27.29
CA GLU A 888 40.53 -18.06 -28.24
C GLU A 888 39.10 -18.36 -27.75
N ALA A 889 38.96 -18.79 -26.49
CA ALA A 889 37.65 -19.04 -25.89
C ALA A 889 36.83 -17.76 -25.73
N SER A 890 37.49 -16.64 -25.40
CA SER A 890 36.88 -15.31 -25.31
C SER A 890 36.34 -14.85 -26.67
N ALA A 891 37.13 -15.01 -27.74
CA ALA A 891 36.71 -14.67 -29.10
C ALA A 891 35.51 -15.52 -29.55
N THR A 892 35.51 -16.81 -29.25
CA THR A 892 34.41 -17.73 -29.59
C THR A 892 33.11 -17.32 -28.89
N LEU A 893 33.17 -17.05 -27.59
CA LEU A 893 32.01 -16.62 -26.79
C LEU A 893 31.43 -15.29 -27.30
N LEU A 894 32.29 -14.32 -27.60
CA LEU A 894 31.89 -13.03 -28.19
C LEU A 894 31.25 -13.22 -29.56
N GLY A 895 31.83 -14.06 -30.42
CA GLY A 895 31.33 -14.34 -31.76
C GLY A 895 29.93 -14.94 -31.74
N ASN A 896 29.72 -15.94 -30.88
CA ASN A 896 28.41 -16.59 -30.71
C ASN A 896 27.37 -15.61 -30.17
N CYS A 897 27.72 -14.80 -29.16
CA CYS A 897 26.81 -13.82 -28.58
C CYS A 897 26.43 -12.71 -29.58
N LEU A 898 27.40 -12.17 -30.32
CA LEU A 898 27.17 -11.14 -31.34
C LEU A 898 26.33 -11.65 -32.50
N SER A 899 26.59 -12.87 -32.97
CA SER A 899 25.81 -13.48 -34.05
C SER A 899 24.31 -13.53 -33.68
N MET A 900 23.99 -13.93 -32.45
CA MET A 900 22.60 -13.98 -31.96
C MET A 900 21.99 -12.59 -31.77
N LEU A 901 22.74 -11.63 -31.22
CA LEU A 901 22.28 -10.25 -31.06
C LEU A 901 21.96 -9.58 -32.40
N THR A 902 22.84 -9.75 -33.39
CA THR A 902 22.67 -9.11 -34.71
C THR A 902 21.46 -9.63 -35.47
N ALA A 903 20.98 -10.83 -35.15
CA ALA A 903 19.82 -11.44 -35.77
C ALA A 903 18.48 -10.86 -35.25
N ILE A 904 18.48 -10.19 -34.10
CA ILE A 904 17.27 -9.59 -33.50
C ILE A 904 16.99 -8.22 -34.14
N ASP A 905 15.73 -8.00 -34.50
CA ASP A 905 15.25 -6.69 -34.94
C ASP A 905 14.72 -5.87 -33.74
N PRO A 906 15.42 -4.79 -33.33
CA PRO A 906 15.03 -3.97 -32.17
C PRO A 906 13.66 -3.31 -32.32
N ASP A 907 13.20 -3.04 -33.54
CA ASP A 907 11.93 -2.36 -33.81
C ASP A 907 10.72 -3.25 -33.50
N THR A 908 10.95 -4.55 -33.31
CA THR A 908 9.91 -5.52 -32.90
C THR A 908 9.76 -5.66 -31.39
N LEU A 909 10.70 -5.12 -30.63
CA LEU A 909 10.75 -5.22 -29.18
C LEU A 909 9.87 -4.15 -28.54
N ASP A 910 9.33 -4.42 -27.36
CA ASP A 910 8.69 -3.36 -26.59
C ASP A 910 9.74 -2.33 -26.13
N PRO A 911 9.35 -1.08 -25.83
CA PRO A 911 10.31 -0.01 -25.51
C PRO A 911 11.28 -0.33 -24.36
N ARG A 912 10.87 -1.15 -23.38
CA ARG A 912 11.75 -1.54 -22.26
C ARG A 912 12.75 -2.61 -22.70
N GLN A 913 12.31 -3.58 -23.49
CA GLN A 913 13.18 -4.58 -24.09
C GLN A 913 14.17 -3.97 -25.08
N ALA A 914 13.72 -3.06 -25.94
CA ALA A 914 14.58 -2.33 -26.89
C ALA A 914 15.69 -1.55 -26.17
N ALA A 915 15.35 -0.85 -25.08
CA ALA A 915 16.34 -0.15 -24.26
C ALA A 915 17.40 -1.09 -23.65
N ARG A 916 16.97 -2.25 -23.14
CA ARG A 916 17.91 -3.28 -22.62
C ARG A 916 18.79 -3.85 -23.72
N TYR A 917 18.21 -4.19 -24.86
CA TYR A 917 18.94 -4.67 -26.04
C TYR A 917 20.02 -3.67 -26.45
N HIS A 918 19.68 -2.38 -26.58
CA HIS A 918 20.66 -1.38 -26.99
C HIS A 918 21.82 -1.22 -26.00
N SER A 919 21.52 -1.22 -24.69
CA SER A 919 22.55 -1.19 -23.63
C SER A 919 23.47 -2.40 -23.71
N LYS A 920 22.92 -3.61 -23.82
CA LYS A 920 23.71 -4.85 -23.89
C LYS A 920 24.55 -4.95 -25.15
N PHE A 921 23.98 -4.55 -26.29
CA PHE A 921 24.70 -4.50 -27.56
C PHE A 921 25.91 -3.58 -27.48
N GLU A 922 25.76 -2.39 -26.88
CA GLU A 922 26.86 -1.43 -26.74
C GLU A 922 27.99 -1.96 -25.82
N GLU A 923 27.64 -2.58 -24.69
CA GLU A 923 28.63 -3.20 -23.80
C GLU A 923 29.42 -4.31 -24.50
N ILE A 924 28.73 -5.21 -25.21
CA ILE A 924 29.36 -6.33 -25.92
C ILE A 924 30.19 -5.84 -27.11
N ALA A 925 29.69 -4.84 -27.85
CA ALA A 925 30.41 -4.25 -28.98
C ALA A 925 31.71 -3.57 -28.54
N THR A 926 31.68 -2.87 -27.41
CA THR A 926 32.88 -2.25 -26.81
C THR A 926 33.91 -3.31 -26.44
N LEU A 927 33.49 -4.37 -25.73
CA LEU A 927 34.39 -5.48 -25.38
C LEU A 927 34.99 -6.16 -26.61
N ALA A 928 34.20 -6.43 -27.65
CA ALA A 928 34.70 -7.00 -28.90
C ALA A 928 35.72 -6.07 -29.60
N GLY A 929 35.48 -4.75 -29.54
CA GLY A 929 36.40 -3.71 -29.99
C GLY A 929 37.78 -3.79 -29.32
N ASP A 930 37.78 -3.92 -27.99
CA ASP A 930 39.00 -3.91 -27.18
C ASP A 930 39.78 -5.24 -27.24
N THR A 931 39.10 -6.36 -27.44
CA THR A 931 39.68 -7.72 -27.29
C THR A 931 40.06 -8.40 -28.61
N VAL A 932 39.22 -8.29 -29.65
CA VAL A 932 39.36 -9.10 -30.87
C VAL A 932 39.63 -8.26 -32.11
N LEU A 933 39.03 -7.07 -32.23
CA LEU A 933 38.98 -6.31 -33.49
C LEU A 933 40.23 -5.49 -33.83
N ALA A 934 41.28 -5.55 -33.00
CA ALA A 934 42.59 -5.01 -33.34
C ALA A 934 43.23 -5.83 -34.48
N GLU A 935 43.83 -5.17 -35.49
CA GLU A 935 44.36 -5.86 -36.69
C GLU A 935 45.38 -6.97 -36.37
N GLN A 936 46.17 -6.79 -35.31
CA GLN A 936 47.14 -7.79 -34.86
C GLN A 936 46.46 -9.01 -34.22
N GLN A 937 45.32 -8.83 -33.55
CA GLN A 937 44.56 -9.91 -32.91
C GLN A 937 43.71 -10.68 -33.92
N LEU A 938 43.09 -9.99 -34.89
CA LEU A 938 42.40 -10.63 -36.02
C LEU A 938 43.34 -11.55 -36.81
N LYS A 939 44.59 -11.13 -37.07
CA LYS A 939 45.59 -11.97 -37.76
C LYS A 939 46.01 -13.20 -36.97
N LYS A 940 46.05 -13.11 -35.63
CA LYS A 940 46.33 -14.27 -34.77
C LYS A 940 45.14 -15.23 -34.77
N LEU A 941 43.93 -14.69 -34.69
CA LEU A 941 42.70 -15.47 -34.74
C LEU A 941 42.55 -16.18 -36.09
N GLU A 942 42.89 -15.52 -37.21
CA GLU A 942 42.85 -16.11 -38.56
C GLU A 942 43.76 -17.34 -38.70
N ALA A 943 44.86 -17.40 -37.95
CA ALA A 943 45.75 -18.55 -37.95
C ALA A 943 45.20 -19.76 -37.15
N TYR A 944 44.24 -19.53 -36.26
CA TYR A 944 43.64 -20.52 -35.37
C TYR A 944 42.24 -20.95 -35.83
N ASP A 945 41.33 -19.99 -35.99
CA ASP A 945 39.93 -20.16 -36.43
C ASP A 945 39.64 -19.10 -37.51
N GLU A 946 39.88 -19.53 -38.75
CA GLU A 946 39.76 -18.68 -39.93
C GLU A 946 38.31 -18.19 -40.17
N PRO A 947 37.26 -19.03 -40.06
CA PRO A 947 35.89 -18.56 -40.15
C PRO A 947 35.51 -17.54 -39.07
N LEU A 948 35.91 -17.74 -37.81
CA LEU A 948 35.62 -16.78 -36.74
C LEU A 948 36.31 -15.44 -36.96
N ALA A 949 37.56 -15.44 -37.44
CA ALA A 949 38.26 -14.22 -37.82
C ALA A 949 37.55 -13.49 -38.97
N ALA A 950 37.08 -14.24 -39.98
CA ALA A 950 36.32 -13.70 -41.10
C ALA A 950 34.98 -13.09 -40.66
N PHE A 951 34.28 -13.71 -39.72
CA PHE A 951 33.05 -13.18 -39.11
C PHE A 951 33.29 -11.81 -38.47
N PHE A 952 34.29 -11.71 -37.58
CA PHE A 952 34.61 -10.46 -36.90
C PHE A 952 35.08 -9.36 -37.85
N TYR A 953 35.90 -9.73 -38.85
CA TYR A 953 36.32 -8.81 -39.90
C TYR A 953 35.12 -8.26 -40.67
N ALA A 954 34.23 -9.14 -41.14
CA ALA A 954 33.03 -8.75 -41.87
C ALA A 954 32.10 -7.86 -41.03
N LEU A 955 31.92 -8.17 -39.75
CA LEU A 955 31.10 -7.38 -38.83
C LEU A 955 31.68 -5.98 -38.58
N LYS A 956 33.01 -5.86 -38.48
CA LYS A 956 33.72 -4.58 -38.33
C LYS A 956 33.66 -3.76 -39.61
N VAL A 957 34.01 -4.35 -40.75
CA VAL A 957 34.08 -3.65 -42.04
C VAL A 957 32.70 -3.20 -42.48
N SER A 958 31.67 -4.02 -42.31
CA SER A 958 30.31 -3.66 -42.68
C SER A 958 29.72 -2.47 -41.90
N GLY A 959 30.30 -2.08 -40.75
CA GLY A 959 29.78 -1.02 -39.90
C GLY A 959 28.59 -1.45 -39.02
N PHE A 960 28.23 -2.73 -39.03
CA PHE A 960 27.08 -3.26 -38.28
C PHE A 960 27.31 -3.18 -36.76
N LEU A 961 28.55 -3.37 -36.32
CA LEU A 961 28.94 -3.25 -34.91
C LEU A 961 28.87 -1.80 -34.42
N GLN A 962 29.31 -0.84 -35.24
CA GLN A 962 29.32 0.59 -34.92
C GLN A 962 27.98 1.28 -35.17
N LYS A 963 26.93 0.53 -35.56
CA LYS A 963 25.60 1.05 -35.94
C LYS A 963 25.66 2.14 -37.02
N ASN A 964 26.68 2.09 -37.89
CA ASN A 964 26.83 3.01 -39.02
C ASN A 964 27.15 2.22 -40.31
N PRO A 965 26.25 1.32 -40.74
CA PRO A 965 26.49 0.49 -41.90
C PRO A 965 26.39 1.30 -43.20
N GLN A 966 27.29 1.02 -44.14
CA GLN A 966 27.29 1.60 -45.49
C GLN A 966 27.21 0.48 -46.53
N GLN A 967 26.46 0.70 -47.63
CA GLN A 967 26.24 -0.32 -48.66
C GLN A 967 27.55 -0.84 -49.26
N GLU A 968 28.48 0.05 -49.59
CA GLU A 968 29.80 -0.33 -50.14
C GLU A 968 30.62 -1.15 -49.13
N SER A 969 30.59 -0.76 -47.86
CA SER A 969 31.29 -1.47 -46.79
C SER A 969 30.69 -2.84 -46.52
N ALA A 970 29.36 -2.99 -46.59
CA ALA A 970 28.66 -4.27 -46.51
C ALA A 970 28.99 -5.17 -47.70
N ARG A 971 29.10 -4.61 -48.90
CA ARG A 971 29.53 -5.34 -50.11
C ARG A 971 30.94 -5.89 -49.95
N ARG A 972 31.89 -5.08 -49.49
CA ARG A 972 33.28 -5.50 -49.24
C ARG A 972 33.35 -6.60 -48.18
N ALA A 973 32.56 -6.48 -47.11
CA ALA A 973 32.45 -7.52 -46.09
C ALA A 973 31.90 -8.84 -46.64
N LEU A 974 30.88 -8.78 -47.50
CA LEU A 974 30.30 -9.97 -48.15
C LEU A 974 31.28 -10.62 -49.14
N GLU A 975 31.97 -9.82 -49.95
CA GLU A 975 33.00 -10.31 -50.86
C GLU A 975 34.10 -11.04 -50.09
N HIS A 976 34.55 -10.50 -48.96
CA HIS A 976 35.49 -11.17 -48.08
C HIS A 976 34.98 -12.53 -47.58
N LEU A 977 33.72 -12.63 -47.11
CA LEU A 977 33.17 -13.93 -46.71
C LEU A 977 33.12 -14.95 -47.86
N ARG A 978 32.95 -14.48 -49.11
CA ARG A 978 32.87 -15.34 -50.31
C ARG A 978 34.23 -15.73 -50.89
N GLU A 979 35.32 -15.06 -50.53
CA GLU A 979 36.68 -15.34 -51.03
C GLU A 979 37.11 -16.80 -50.77
N ARG A 980 36.64 -17.41 -49.68
CA ARG A 980 36.92 -18.80 -49.31
C ARG A 980 35.62 -19.54 -48.99
N PRO A 981 35.33 -20.68 -49.64
CA PRO A 981 34.11 -21.45 -49.38
C PRO A 981 33.93 -21.89 -47.93
N ASP A 982 35.02 -22.22 -47.23
CA ASP A 982 34.99 -22.72 -45.85
C ASP A 982 34.45 -21.68 -44.86
N ARG A 983 34.60 -20.38 -45.14
CA ARG A 983 34.05 -19.29 -44.30
C ARG A 983 32.53 -19.36 -44.23
N LEU A 984 31.86 -19.69 -45.33
CA LEU A 984 30.40 -19.76 -45.40
C LEU A 984 29.84 -21.09 -44.89
N GLN A 985 30.69 -22.04 -44.48
CA GLN A 985 30.25 -23.25 -43.77
C GLN A 985 29.97 -22.96 -42.28
N ASP A 986 30.49 -21.85 -41.74
CA ASP A 986 30.25 -21.42 -40.36
C ASP A 986 28.89 -20.73 -40.20
N GLU A 987 28.13 -21.11 -39.17
CA GLU A 987 26.77 -20.60 -38.93
C GLU A 987 26.72 -19.08 -38.72
N ARG A 988 27.76 -18.49 -38.13
CA ARG A 988 27.83 -17.06 -37.81
C ARG A 988 28.06 -16.26 -39.08
N CYS A 989 28.98 -16.73 -39.91
CA CYS A 989 29.31 -16.15 -41.21
C CYS A 989 28.13 -16.19 -42.17
N ILE A 990 27.44 -17.33 -42.29
CA ILE A 990 26.33 -17.45 -43.25
C ILE A 990 25.11 -16.62 -42.82
N ARG A 991 24.80 -16.55 -41.51
CA ARG A 991 23.76 -15.65 -40.98
C ARG A 991 24.09 -14.19 -41.27
N LEU A 992 25.33 -13.78 -41.01
CA LEU A 992 25.78 -12.43 -41.31
C LEU A 992 25.74 -12.14 -42.82
N ALA A 993 26.15 -13.10 -43.66
CA ALA A 993 26.14 -12.96 -45.12
C ALA A 993 24.74 -12.68 -45.66
N VAL A 994 23.69 -13.28 -45.08
CA VAL A 994 22.29 -13.01 -45.45
C VAL A 994 21.94 -11.54 -45.22
N ASP A 995 22.29 -11.01 -44.05
CA ASP A 995 22.05 -9.60 -43.72
C ASP A 995 22.92 -8.64 -44.54
N LEU A 996 24.18 -8.99 -44.79
CA LEU A 996 25.11 -8.19 -45.60
C LEU A 996 24.68 -8.13 -47.07
N LEU A 997 24.27 -9.25 -47.67
CA LEU A 997 23.77 -9.30 -49.03
C LEU A 997 22.56 -8.39 -49.19
N TRP A 998 21.60 -8.50 -48.27
CA TRP A 998 20.40 -7.67 -48.32
C TRP A 998 20.73 -6.19 -48.15
N PHE A 999 21.55 -5.84 -47.16
CA PHE A 999 21.91 -4.45 -46.88
C PHE A 999 22.72 -3.82 -48.02
N ALA A 1000 23.69 -4.56 -48.59
CA ALA A 1000 24.49 -4.09 -49.71
C ALA A 1000 23.65 -3.73 -50.94
N ARG A 1001 22.48 -4.36 -51.11
CA ARG A 1001 21.59 -4.12 -52.26
C ARG A 1001 20.46 -3.13 -51.98
N THR A 1002 19.92 -3.12 -50.77
CA THR A 1002 18.71 -2.34 -50.43
C THR A 1002 18.98 -1.12 -49.55
N GLY A 1003 20.11 -1.08 -48.85
CA GLY A 1003 20.43 -0.05 -47.86
C GLY A 1003 19.75 -0.23 -46.51
N GLU A 1004 18.94 -1.28 -46.38
CA GLU A 1004 18.13 -1.60 -45.20
C GLU A 1004 18.44 -3.01 -44.70
N ARG A 1005 18.18 -3.28 -43.42
CA ARG A 1005 18.35 -4.65 -42.88
C ARG A 1005 17.24 -5.56 -43.39
N PHE A 1006 17.54 -6.84 -43.53
CA PHE A 1006 16.53 -7.79 -43.99
C PHE A 1006 15.37 -7.89 -42.97
N MET A 1007 14.16 -7.68 -43.48
CA MET A 1007 12.89 -7.55 -42.74
C MET A 1007 12.81 -6.34 -41.79
N SER A 1008 13.57 -5.26 -42.00
CA SER A 1008 13.29 -3.98 -41.32
C SER A 1008 12.03 -3.35 -41.93
N GLY A 1009 11.15 -2.78 -41.11
CA GLY A 1009 9.98 -2.04 -41.59
C GLY A 1009 8.83 -2.85 -42.21
N GLU A 1010 7.86 -2.13 -42.79
CA GLU A 1010 6.66 -2.69 -43.43
C GLU A 1010 6.48 -2.14 -44.85
N ARG A 1011 5.89 -2.97 -45.72
CA ARG A 1011 5.51 -2.64 -47.11
C ARG A 1011 6.63 -2.01 -47.93
N GLN A 1012 7.86 -2.47 -47.74
CA GLN A 1012 9.01 -1.98 -48.50
C GLN A 1012 8.99 -2.50 -49.94
N THR A 1013 9.38 -1.66 -50.90
CA THR A 1013 9.65 -2.08 -52.28
C THR A 1013 11.14 -2.33 -52.48
N LEU A 1014 11.47 -3.35 -53.26
CA LEU A 1014 12.83 -3.88 -53.38
C LEU A 1014 13.42 -3.57 -54.77
N PRO A 1015 14.53 -2.81 -54.86
CA PRO A 1015 15.23 -2.53 -56.12
C PRO A 1015 16.21 -3.66 -56.45
N LEU A 1016 15.69 -4.88 -56.66
CA LEU A 1016 16.50 -6.08 -56.94
C LEU A 1016 16.22 -6.61 -58.34
N ASP A 1017 17.29 -6.83 -59.11
CA ASP A 1017 17.25 -7.45 -60.44
C ASP A 1017 17.26 -9.00 -60.34
N GLY A 1018 17.06 -9.66 -61.48
CA GLY A 1018 17.07 -11.13 -61.53
C GLY A 1018 18.38 -11.77 -61.03
N ALA A 1019 19.53 -11.12 -61.24
CA ALA A 1019 20.82 -11.61 -60.77
C ALA A 1019 20.93 -11.52 -59.24
N ALA A 1020 20.49 -10.42 -58.64
CA ALA A 1020 20.46 -10.24 -57.19
C ALA A 1020 19.50 -11.23 -56.50
N TRP A 1021 18.35 -11.53 -57.11
CA TRP A 1021 17.46 -12.57 -56.60
C TRP A 1021 18.05 -13.96 -56.69
N GLN A 1022 18.80 -14.27 -57.75
CA GLN A 1022 19.52 -15.54 -57.86
C GLN A 1022 20.60 -15.65 -56.78
N GLU A 1023 21.35 -14.58 -56.50
CA GLU A 1023 22.31 -14.55 -55.39
C GLU A 1023 21.64 -14.79 -54.02
N CYS A 1024 20.45 -14.24 -53.80
CA CYS A 1024 19.69 -14.50 -52.57
C CYS A 1024 19.29 -15.97 -52.47
N LEU A 1025 18.83 -16.57 -53.58
CA LEU A 1025 18.46 -17.97 -53.61
C LEU A 1025 19.67 -18.88 -53.31
N ASP A 1026 20.80 -18.67 -53.99
CA ASP A 1026 22.02 -19.47 -53.81
C ASP A 1026 22.51 -19.42 -52.35
N LEU A 1027 22.47 -18.24 -51.71
CA LEU A 1027 22.86 -18.08 -50.32
C LEU A 1027 21.89 -18.79 -49.35
N THR A 1028 20.58 -18.76 -49.64
CA THR A 1028 19.60 -19.49 -48.82
C THR A 1028 19.71 -20.99 -48.97
N GLU A 1029 20.08 -21.49 -50.16
CA GLU A 1029 20.34 -22.91 -50.39
C GLU A 1029 21.56 -23.38 -49.60
N LEU A 1030 22.64 -22.58 -49.59
CA LEU A 1030 23.81 -22.84 -48.76
C LEU A 1030 23.46 -22.84 -47.26
N ALA A 1031 22.65 -21.88 -46.80
CA ALA A 1031 22.19 -21.82 -45.40
C ALA A 1031 21.33 -23.02 -45.01
N THR A 1032 20.58 -23.57 -45.96
CA THR A 1032 19.76 -24.78 -45.78
C THR A 1032 20.65 -26.03 -45.66
N MET A 1033 21.81 -26.08 -46.32
CA MET A 1033 22.72 -27.24 -46.23
C MET A 1033 23.45 -27.34 -44.88
N HIS A 1034 23.62 -26.21 -44.17
CA HIS A 1034 24.35 -26.12 -42.89
C HIS A 1034 23.43 -26.03 -41.66
N ASP A 1035 22.24 -26.62 -41.74
CA ASP A 1035 21.24 -26.72 -40.65
C ASP A 1035 20.82 -25.38 -40.01
N VAL A 1036 21.02 -24.25 -40.72
CA VAL A 1036 20.34 -22.95 -40.43
C VAL A 1036 18.88 -22.99 -40.91
N VAL A 1037 18.41 -24.18 -41.30
CA VAL A 1037 17.15 -24.54 -41.94
C VAL A 1037 15.93 -24.04 -41.16
N ASN A 1038 16.04 -23.92 -39.83
CA ASN A 1038 14.93 -23.50 -38.98
C ASN A 1038 14.80 -21.98 -38.78
N SER A 1039 15.58 -21.17 -39.52
CA SER A 1039 15.43 -19.72 -39.51
C SER A 1039 14.29 -19.27 -40.42
N LEU A 1040 13.18 -18.79 -39.83
CA LEU A 1040 12.04 -18.21 -40.57
C LEU A 1040 12.49 -17.12 -41.57
N ARG A 1041 13.57 -16.37 -41.24
CA ARG A 1041 14.16 -15.34 -42.11
C ARG A 1041 14.72 -15.95 -43.40
N VAL A 1042 15.51 -17.01 -43.30
CA VAL A 1042 16.12 -17.69 -44.47
C VAL A 1042 15.04 -18.28 -45.37
N MET A 1043 14.04 -18.93 -44.79
CA MET A 1043 12.89 -19.47 -45.53
C MET A 1043 12.07 -18.37 -46.23
N PHE A 1044 11.87 -17.24 -45.57
CA PHE A 1044 11.17 -16.10 -46.17
C PHE A 1044 11.95 -15.51 -47.34
N MET A 1045 13.27 -15.33 -47.21
CA MET A 1045 14.13 -14.87 -48.31
C MET A 1045 14.10 -15.83 -49.49
N ARG A 1046 14.18 -17.15 -49.23
CA ARG A 1046 14.06 -18.19 -50.25
C ARG A 1046 12.73 -18.11 -51.00
N ALA A 1047 11.62 -17.97 -50.27
CA ALA A 1047 10.29 -17.89 -50.85
C ALA A 1047 10.13 -16.63 -51.73
N LEU A 1048 10.67 -15.49 -51.29
CA LEU A 1048 10.70 -14.24 -52.08
C LEU A 1048 11.56 -14.40 -53.34
N ALA A 1049 12.77 -14.94 -53.23
CA ALA A 1049 13.67 -15.12 -54.36
C ALA A 1049 13.06 -16.05 -55.42
N LEU A 1050 12.47 -17.18 -55.02
CA LEU A 1050 11.76 -18.08 -55.93
C LEU A 1050 10.59 -17.38 -56.64
N PHE A 1051 9.85 -16.53 -55.92
CA PHE A 1051 8.72 -15.80 -56.48
C PHE A 1051 9.18 -14.79 -57.55
N HIS A 1052 10.18 -13.98 -57.23
CA HIS A 1052 10.70 -12.94 -58.12
C HIS A 1052 11.47 -13.49 -59.33
N LEU A 1053 12.05 -14.70 -59.23
CA LEU A 1053 12.66 -15.44 -60.35
C LEU A 1053 11.63 -16.14 -61.25
N GLY A 1054 10.31 -15.96 -61.00
CA GLY A 1054 9.24 -16.57 -61.78
C GLY A 1054 8.97 -18.05 -61.46
N ARG A 1055 9.64 -18.61 -60.45
CA ARG A 1055 9.41 -19.99 -59.95
C ARG A 1055 8.25 -20.02 -58.93
N VAL A 1056 7.10 -19.48 -59.33
CA VAL A 1056 5.95 -19.18 -58.43
C VAL A 1056 5.43 -20.42 -57.69
N GLU A 1057 5.42 -21.59 -58.31
CA GLU A 1057 4.93 -22.83 -57.68
C GLU A 1057 5.81 -23.25 -56.49
N HIS A 1058 7.13 -23.30 -56.70
CA HIS A 1058 8.09 -23.57 -55.63
C HIS A 1058 8.07 -22.51 -54.53
N ALA A 1059 7.81 -21.24 -54.90
CA ALA A 1059 7.65 -20.17 -53.93
C ALA A 1059 6.42 -20.39 -53.02
N LEU A 1060 5.28 -20.79 -53.61
CA LEU A 1060 4.06 -21.08 -52.86
C LEU A 1060 4.22 -22.28 -51.91
N ASP A 1061 4.97 -23.32 -52.32
CA ASP A 1061 5.28 -24.45 -51.43
C ASP A 1061 6.17 -24.01 -50.26
N ALA A 1062 7.19 -23.20 -50.52
CA ALA A 1062 8.03 -22.62 -49.48
C ALA A 1062 7.22 -21.74 -48.50
N PHE A 1063 6.27 -20.95 -49.00
CA PHE A 1063 5.37 -20.15 -48.15
C PHE A 1063 4.40 -20.99 -47.32
N ARG A 1064 3.95 -22.16 -47.79
CA ARG A 1064 3.10 -23.05 -46.98
C ARG A 1064 3.85 -23.62 -45.79
N GLU A 1065 5.10 -24.02 -46.00
CA GLU A 1065 5.95 -24.51 -44.92
C GLU A 1065 6.30 -23.38 -43.94
N LEU A 1066 6.59 -22.19 -44.45
CA LEU A 1066 6.79 -21.00 -43.64
C LEU A 1066 5.54 -20.61 -42.83
N ASP A 1067 4.33 -20.72 -43.40
CA ASP A 1067 3.08 -20.47 -42.68
C ASP A 1067 2.90 -21.43 -41.50
N ARG A 1068 3.20 -22.73 -41.72
CA ARG A 1068 3.14 -23.76 -40.68
C ARG A 1068 4.12 -23.47 -39.54
N LEU A 1069 5.40 -23.26 -39.86
CA LEU A 1069 6.45 -23.03 -38.87
C LEU A 1069 6.27 -21.70 -38.13
N SER A 1070 5.93 -20.62 -38.83
CA SER A 1070 5.67 -19.31 -38.20
C SER A 1070 4.43 -19.33 -37.30
N PHE A 1071 3.45 -20.19 -37.59
CA PHE A 1071 2.30 -20.41 -36.71
C PHE A 1071 2.68 -21.21 -35.46
N GLU A 1072 3.45 -22.28 -35.62
CA GLU A 1072 3.96 -23.11 -34.51
C GLU A 1072 4.85 -22.30 -33.55
N GLN A 1073 5.74 -21.46 -34.09
CA GLN A 1073 6.65 -20.58 -33.34
C GLN A 1073 6.01 -19.25 -32.91
N ARG A 1074 4.75 -18.99 -33.30
CA ARG A 1074 3.98 -17.78 -32.94
C ARG A 1074 4.67 -16.46 -33.30
N ASP A 1075 5.34 -16.42 -34.43
CA ASP A 1075 6.05 -15.22 -34.87
C ASP A 1075 5.05 -14.05 -35.12
N ARG A 1076 5.31 -12.90 -34.49
CA ARG A 1076 4.45 -11.70 -34.61
C ARG A 1076 4.43 -11.15 -36.04
N ARG A 1077 5.49 -11.38 -36.82
CA ARG A 1077 5.61 -10.97 -38.22
C ARG A 1077 4.85 -11.87 -39.18
N ARG A 1078 4.25 -12.97 -38.68
CA ARG A 1078 3.51 -13.92 -39.53
C ARG A 1078 2.50 -13.24 -40.46
N VAL A 1079 1.77 -12.25 -39.94
CA VAL A 1079 0.70 -11.53 -40.65
C VAL A 1079 1.09 -10.11 -41.09
N ILE A 1080 2.32 -9.68 -40.83
CA ILE A 1080 2.79 -8.33 -41.17
C ILE A 1080 3.28 -8.34 -42.61
N ASN A 1081 2.74 -7.45 -43.44
CA ASN A 1081 3.14 -7.31 -44.83
C ASN A 1081 4.47 -6.54 -44.90
N VAL A 1082 5.57 -7.29 -45.05
CA VAL A 1082 6.93 -6.76 -45.01
C VAL A 1082 7.32 -6.17 -46.35
N TYR A 1083 7.01 -6.86 -47.45
CA TYR A 1083 7.44 -6.47 -48.79
C TYR A 1083 6.29 -6.34 -49.78
N VAL A 1084 6.46 -5.46 -50.77
CA VAL A 1084 5.56 -5.27 -51.90
C VAL A 1084 6.30 -5.65 -53.17
N ALA A 1085 5.67 -6.41 -54.05
CA ALA A 1085 6.24 -6.78 -55.33
C ALA A 1085 6.56 -5.52 -56.16
N SER A 1086 7.82 -5.38 -56.57
CA SER A 1086 8.36 -4.20 -57.25
C SER A 1086 9.11 -4.55 -58.54
N SER A 1087 9.39 -3.52 -59.34
CA SER A 1087 10.29 -3.58 -60.48
C SER A 1087 11.75 -3.52 -60.03
N GLU A 1088 12.68 -3.77 -60.96
CA GLU A 1088 14.12 -3.69 -60.72
C GLU A 1088 14.56 -2.28 -60.26
N ASP A 1089 13.83 -1.23 -60.68
CA ASP A 1089 14.04 0.15 -60.23
C ASP A 1089 13.49 0.46 -58.83
N GLY A 1090 12.84 -0.50 -58.17
CA GLY A 1090 12.27 -0.32 -56.81
C GLY A 1090 10.87 0.30 -56.78
N MET A 1091 10.18 0.44 -57.92
CA MET A 1091 8.80 0.95 -57.98
C MET A 1091 7.78 -0.19 -57.75
N PRO A 1092 6.68 0.03 -57.01
CA PRO A 1092 5.68 -1.00 -56.78
C PRO A 1092 4.98 -1.38 -58.10
N ARG A 1093 4.77 -2.68 -58.32
CA ARG A 1093 4.10 -3.20 -59.51
C ARG A 1093 2.61 -3.38 -59.24
N VAL A 1094 1.78 -2.83 -60.12
CA VAL A 1094 0.34 -3.06 -60.13
C VAL A 1094 0.05 -4.30 -60.96
N PHE A 1095 -0.78 -5.20 -60.43
CA PHE A 1095 -1.21 -6.43 -61.06
C PHE A 1095 -2.71 -6.44 -61.28
N ARG A 1096 -3.17 -7.09 -62.34
CA ARG A 1096 -4.60 -7.26 -62.63
C ARG A 1096 -5.11 -8.55 -62.01
N ALA A 1097 -6.07 -8.43 -61.10
CA ALA A 1097 -6.64 -9.54 -60.35
C ALA A 1097 -8.14 -9.69 -60.66
N ARG A 1098 -8.61 -10.93 -60.89
CA ARG A 1098 -10.01 -11.29 -61.10
C ARG A 1098 -10.56 -12.07 -59.92
N VAL A 1099 -11.63 -11.62 -59.28
CA VAL A 1099 -12.26 -12.32 -58.15
C VAL A 1099 -12.83 -13.67 -58.60
N LEU A 1100 -12.38 -14.76 -57.98
CA LEU A 1100 -12.91 -16.11 -58.23
C LEU A 1100 -13.96 -16.50 -57.19
N ARG A 1101 -13.69 -16.21 -55.91
CA ARG A 1101 -14.62 -16.48 -54.81
C ARG A 1101 -14.40 -15.53 -53.64
N VAL A 1102 -15.47 -15.30 -52.90
CA VAL A 1102 -15.49 -14.56 -51.62
C VAL A 1102 -16.20 -15.46 -50.61
N ASP A 1103 -15.63 -15.64 -49.43
CA ASP A 1103 -16.21 -16.45 -48.37
C ASP A 1103 -17.43 -15.74 -47.76
N SER A 1104 -18.32 -16.50 -47.11
CA SER A 1104 -19.64 -16.01 -46.64
C SER A 1104 -19.57 -14.90 -45.59
N ASP A 1105 -18.44 -14.75 -44.90
CA ASP A 1105 -18.20 -13.70 -43.91
C ASP A 1105 -17.55 -12.44 -44.49
N SER A 1106 -17.28 -12.43 -45.81
CA SER A 1106 -16.60 -11.35 -46.55
C SER A 1106 -15.23 -10.96 -45.99
N ARG A 1107 -14.58 -11.82 -45.19
CA ARG A 1107 -13.25 -11.55 -44.61
C ARG A 1107 -12.10 -12.21 -45.36
N SER A 1108 -12.42 -13.14 -46.27
CA SER A 1108 -11.43 -13.77 -47.14
C SER A 1108 -12.02 -14.03 -48.52
N GLY A 1109 -11.17 -13.95 -49.52
CA GLY A 1109 -11.50 -14.35 -50.89
C GLY A 1109 -10.26 -14.81 -51.65
N ARG A 1110 -10.48 -15.34 -52.85
CA ARG A 1110 -9.43 -15.73 -53.80
C ARG A 1110 -9.61 -14.99 -55.11
N CYS A 1111 -8.51 -14.45 -55.63
CA CYS A 1111 -8.45 -13.83 -56.95
C CYS A 1111 -7.45 -14.56 -57.84
N TRP A 1112 -7.76 -14.65 -59.12
CA TRP A 1112 -6.84 -15.04 -60.17
C TRP A 1112 -5.98 -13.85 -60.57
N VAL A 1113 -4.66 -13.94 -60.46
CA VAL A 1113 -3.74 -12.89 -60.92
C VAL A 1113 -3.21 -13.25 -62.30
N GLU A 1114 -3.50 -12.40 -63.29
CA GLU A 1114 -3.26 -12.71 -64.71
C GLU A 1114 -1.77 -12.92 -65.02
N ASP A 1115 -0.89 -12.07 -64.49
CA ASP A 1115 0.55 -12.12 -64.69
C ASP A 1115 1.21 -13.40 -64.19
N TYR A 1116 0.67 -13.99 -63.11
CA TYR A 1116 1.24 -15.18 -62.47
C TYR A 1116 0.50 -16.48 -62.79
N GLN A 1117 -0.69 -16.39 -63.41
CA GLN A 1117 -1.56 -17.53 -63.69
C GLN A 1117 -1.78 -18.44 -62.46
N ARG A 1118 -2.00 -17.80 -61.31
CA ARG A 1118 -2.20 -18.44 -60.00
C ARG A 1118 -3.23 -17.69 -59.16
N GLU A 1119 -3.78 -18.39 -58.17
CA GLU A 1119 -4.76 -17.84 -57.23
C GLU A 1119 -4.07 -17.26 -55.99
N PHE A 1120 -4.31 -15.98 -55.70
CA PHE A 1120 -3.85 -15.34 -54.46
C PHE A 1120 -5.02 -14.96 -53.55
N PRO A 1121 -4.83 -15.05 -52.22
CA PRO A 1121 -5.81 -14.58 -51.26
C PRO A 1121 -5.86 -13.05 -51.20
N PHE A 1122 -7.04 -12.53 -50.85
CA PHE A 1122 -7.25 -11.11 -50.57
C PHE A 1122 -8.30 -10.93 -49.47
N ASP A 1123 -8.34 -9.74 -48.87
CA ASP A 1123 -9.34 -9.35 -47.88
C ASP A 1123 -10.36 -8.41 -48.55
N PRO A 1124 -11.58 -8.89 -48.85
CA PRO A 1124 -12.64 -8.09 -49.48
C PRO A 1124 -12.92 -6.76 -48.79
N VAL A 1125 -12.74 -6.66 -47.47
CA VAL A 1125 -13.02 -5.44 -46.69
C VAL A 1125 -12.02 -4.33 -46.99
N ASN A 1126 -10.79 -4.68 -47.35
CA ASN A 1126 -9.77 -3.69 -47.71
C ASN A 1126 -9.97 -3.14 -49.13
N PHE A 1127 -10.81 -3.79 -49.93
CA PHE A 1127 -11.22 -3.34 -51.26
C PHE A 1127 -12.65 -2.76 -51.16
N GLY A 1128 -13.03 -1.90 -52.10
CA GLY A 1128 -14.40 -1.36 -52.11
C GLY A 1128 -15.45 -2.48 -52.24
N ALA A 1129 -16.64 -2.30 -51.63
CA ALA A 1129 -17.74 -3.28 -51.71
C ALA A 1129 -18.16 -3.57 -53.17
N ASP A 1130 -17.90 -2.63 -54.08
CA ASP A 1130 -18.11 -2.76 -55.51
C ASP A 1130 -17.01 -3.57 -56.22
N GLN A 1131 -15.80 -3.63 -55.68
CA GLN A 1131 -14.64 -4.32 -56.25
C GLN A 1131 -14.58 -5.81 -55.85
N ALA A 1132 -15.10 -6.18 -54.68
CA ALA A 1132 -15.06 -7.55 -54.17
C ALA A 1132 -16.23 -8.44 -54.66
N ILE A 1133 -16.56 -8.37 -55.95
CA ILE A 1133 -17.65 -9.14 -56.56
C ILE A 1133 -17.06 -10.24 -57.45
N VAL A 1134 -17.53 -11.48 -57.30
CA VAL A 1134 -17.09 -12.63 -58.11
C VAL A 1134 -17.18 -12.31 -59.61
N GLY A 1135 -16.10 -12.56 -60.34
CA GLY A 1135 -15.96 -12.29 -61.77
C GLY A 1135 -15.42 -10.90 -62.12
N ARG A 1136 -15.38 -9.96 -61.17
CA ARG A 1136 -14.86 -8.59 -61.41
C ARG A 1136 -13.34 -8.56 -61.41
N THR A 1137 -12.77 -7.68 -62.25
CA THR A 1137 -11.33 -7.40 -62.27
C THR A 1137 -11.01 -6.08 -61.61
N PHE A 1138 -9.90 -6.02 -60.86
CA PHE A 1138 -9.36 -4.80 -60.26
C PHE A 1138 -7.83 -4.83 -60.24
N ASP A 1139 -7.25 -3.65 -60.03
CA ASP A 1139 -5.83 -3.46 -59.87
C ASP A 1139 -5.44 -3.68 -58.40
N ALA A 1140 -4.33 -4.38 -58.16
CA ALA A 1140 -3.86 -4.72 -56.83
C ALA A 1140 -2.33 -4.76 -56.76
N TYR A 1141 -1.79 -4.51 -55.57
CA TYR A 1141 -0.42 -4.86 -55.24
C TYR A 1141 -0.37 -6.29 -54.69
N VAL A 1142 0.68 -7.03 -55.06
CA VAL A 1142 1.04 -8.29 -54.38
C VAL A 1142 1.99 -7.93 -53.25
N VAL A 1143 1.58 -8.23 -52.02
CA VAL A 1143 2.36 -8.01 -50.81
C VAL A 1143 2.72 -9.35 -50.16
N PHE A 1144 3.82 -9.40 -49.45
CA PHE A 1144 4.35 -10.62 -48.87
C PHE A 1144 4.43 -10.53 -47.34
N ASN A 1145 3.87 -11.54 -46.70
CA ASN A 1145 4.09 -11.87 -45.29
C ASN A 1145 4.47 -13.36 -45.20
N MET A 1146 4.71 -13.89 -43.99
CA MET A 1146 5.14 -15.27 -43.84
C MET A 1146 4.08 -16.32 -44.24
N ARG A 1147 2.80 -15.92 -44.36
CA ARG A 1147 1.73 -16.80 -44.88
C ARG A 1147 1.77 -16.93 -46.40
N GLY A 1148 2.50 -16.03 -47.08
CA GLY A 1148 2.63 -16.00 -48.53
C GLY A 1148 2.15 -14.71 -49.19
N PRO A 1149 2.07 -14.71 -50.53
CA PRO A 1149 1.60 -13.57 -51.29
C PRO A 1149 0.12 -13.28 -51.00
N TRP A 1150 -0.21 -12.00 -50.83
CA TRP A 1150 -1.54 -11.48 -50.54
C TRP A 1150 -1.83 -10.25 -51.41
N LEU A 1151 -3.10 -9.97 -51.71
CA LEU A 1151 -3.47 -8.77 -52.48
C LEU A 1151 -3.92 -7.62 -51.57
N GLU A 1152 -3.36 -6.43 -51.79
CA GLU A 1152 -3.77 -5.17 -51.18
C GLU A 1152 -4.17 -4.14 -52.26
N PRO A 1153 -5.06 -3.17 -51.97
CA PRO A 1153 -5.41 -2.12 -52.92
C PRO A 1153 -4.19 -1.24 -53.23
N PRO A 1154 -4.01 -0.78 -54.47
CA PRO A 1154 -2.95 0.14 -54.83
C PRO A 1154 -3.12 1.46 -54.08
N ARG A 1155 -2.07 1.90 -53.39
CA ARG A 1155 -2.00 3.18 -52.67
C ARG A 1155 -0.76 3.94 -53.10
N GLU A 1156 -0.79 5.25 -52.96
CA GLU A 1156 0.37 6.08 -53.28
C GLU A 1156 1.45 5.98 -52.19
N PRO A 1157 2.74 6.06 -52.55
CA PRO A 1157 3.82 6.14 -51.57
C PRO A 1157 3.62 7.32 -50.59
N GLY A 1158 3.76 7.05 -49.29
CA GLY A 1158 3.55 8.03 -48.23
C GLY A 1158 2.10 8.21 -47.77
N GLU A 1159 1.12 7.54 -48.39
CA GLU A 1159 -0.21 7.41 -47.80
C GLU A 1159 -0.20 6.42 -46.62
N ARG A 1160 -1.22 6.51 -45.75
CA ARG A 1160 -1.37 5.55 -44.65
C ARG A 1160 -1.53 4.14 -45.23
N ARG A 1161 -0.61 3.23 -44.89
CA ARG A 1161 -0.50 1.86 -45.43
C ARG A 1161 -0.17 1.81 -46.94
N GLY A 1162 0.44 2.86 -47.49
CA GLY A 1162 1.10 2.83 -48.81
C GLY A 1162 2.45 2.12 -48.76
N PRO A 1163 3.08 1.86 -49.93
CA PRO A 1163 4.40 1.27 -50.01
C PRO A 1163 5.50 2.25 -49.56
N THR A 1164 6.54 1.71 -48.93
CA THR A 1164 7.78 2.41 -48.56
C THR A 1164 8.82 2.17 -49.65
N LEU A 1165 9.26 3.23 -50.32
CA LEU A 1165 10.23 3.11 -51.42
C LEU A 1165 11.66 3.05 -50.90
N LEU A 1166 12.40 2.00 -51.26
CA LEU A 1166 13.83 1.88 -50.95
C LEU A 1166 14.73 2.22 -52.15
N GLY A 1167 15.99 2.57 -51.88
CA GLY A 1167 17.01 2.82 -52.89
C GLY A 1167 16.69 3.99 -53.83
N PRO A 1168 17.03 3.89 -55.14
CA PRO A 1168 16.91 5.00 -56.09
C PRO A 1168 15.49 5.56 -56.24
N ALA A 1169 14.46 4.73 -56.04
CA ALA A 1169 13.05 5.15 -56.09
C ALA A 1169 12.67 6.03 -54.90
N GLY A 1170 13.23 5.77 -53.71
CA GLY A 1170 13.02 6.58 -52.51
C GLY A 1170 13.69 7.95 -52.62
N GLU A 1171 14.93 8.00 -53.12
CA GLU A 1171 15.69 9.24 -53.34
C GLU A 1171 14.96 10.17 -54.32
N ARG A 1172 14.53 9.65 -55.48
CA ARG A 1172 13.76 10.42 -56.48
C ARG A 1172 12.43 10.94 -55.94
N HIS A 1173 11.75 10.15 -55.09
CA HIS A 1173 10.47 10.55 -54.50
C HIS A 1173 10.63 11.63 -53.40
N HIS A 1174 11.71 11.57 -52.61
CA HIS A 1174 12.06 12.62 -51.65
C HIS A 1174 12.47 13.94 -52.33
N GLU A 1175 13.26 13.87 -53.41
CA GLU A 1175 13.61 15.04 -54.23
C GLU A 1175 12.37 15.67 -54.87
N ALA A 1176 11.42 14.87 -55.36
CA ALA A 1176 10.18 15.37 -55.95
C ALA A 1176 9.22 16.03 -54.94
N ARG A 1177 9.22 15.61 -53.66
CA ARG A 1177 8.42 16.25 -52.59
C ARG A 1177 9.12 17.42 -51.89
N GLY A 1178 10.45 17.50 -51.93
CA GLY A 1178 11.23 18.60 -51.35
C GLY A 1178 11.21 19.92 -52.14
N VAL A 1179 10.57 19.94 -53.32
CA VAL A 1179 10.41 21.11 -54.20
C VAL A 1179 8.98 21.72 -54.11
N GLN A 1180 8.18 21.33 -53.11
CA GLN A 1180 6.85 21.93 -52.85
C GLN A 1180 6.77 22.68 -51.52
#